data_AF-A0A959SCY0-F1
#
_entry.id   AF-A0A959SCY0-F1
#
_cell.length_a   1.000
_cell.length_b   1.000
_cell.length_c   1.000
_cell.angle_alpha   90.00
_cell.angle_beta   90.00
_cell.angle_gamma   90.00
#
_symmetry.space_group_name_H-M   'P 1'
#
loop_
_entity.id
_entity.type
_entity.pdbx_description
1 polymer ?
#
loop_
_entity_poly.entity_id
_entity_poly.type
_entity_poly.pdbx_seq_one_letter_code
_entity_poly.pdbx_strand_id
1 'polypeptide(L)'
;MRIPLLALALSAFLPSSFAQLPPLCEPGNLPAWMQAIAWDKKPVPYVLPKREPVHTNSFIGTWVIQKTNGDRFRFWSEKDRVVVEVYDRNAKRKQVQFLDLTANVRMKWSADRGKAYFAVEDLHFPNVGYFHEIWSDSVHATGRTETILDATCAEMLGTDGNDDTTYYWRTDRYPALFADMRVWAPWLCREGQMEYLTALCPKPVDGCLRAEWPKRRFGPEAGSIAFVNITPGKSPMPTVEGERGLVVEQRFHWNNNSGIGTLPAWMRAYVSDLKPDTLPALFTPDPVDRGIPDNAFIGTLTAETPTMIIGMPDKRTGRDTTHQLAKYSYWADARRAVLIMDDPDDEGYLFYAVDLDADVVMATHNEMSGHVIPKLYINTLEQVGLKEFGRGLELYFSPHGTTRKINGYDCEMHTMSERFLTYFWFPKTDVRNPVFDIKNWMVQRMGQKMKDLMFFGVADKPMPMAVQGTTITSYKEGKAKPPVVDLRNYRVRDERLEQRRQRNEPPPVEVREITAEELMSGEFDVEVPVMVEAEPMVEMRPPTIGPRPVTLHPAIDSVMKATTNAFIGTATLHFTSTRGDKTISWTVRYASTADKMVLIGQDEQAGNTEHTRAYVLDRSARTERLLVPVDTGFRTYDQPLVAHSALIFQPAATDSIITGSRKLVGRTAQHRLLEETDRRRESWVDTKTPSLFHDVLGARRSWGGIEILLRGPMIASTRPGMPLEVTYTYKKEETMTMKVLELKPGPVDPKVFEITKESWGK
;
A
#
# COMPACT_ATOMS: atom_id res chain seq x y z
N MET A 1 -36.29 -30.22 40.88
CA MET A 1 -36.80 -29.00 40.24
C MET A 1 -35.85 -27.87 40.63
N ARG A 2 -34.85 -27.43 39.85
CA ARG A 2 -34.84 -26.76 38.52
C ARG A 2 -35.90 -25.64 38.48
N ILE A 3 -35.60 -24.33 38.42
CA ILE A 3 -34.42 -23.51 38.08
C ILE A 3 -34.52 -22.13 38.79
N PRO A 4 -33.40 -21.47 39.17
CA PRO A 4 -33.34 -20.08 39.64
C PRO A 4 -32.75 -19.09 38.60
N LEU A 5 -32.83 -17.78 38.91
CA LEU A 5 -31.96 -16.68 38.45
C LEU A 5 -31.90 -16.34 36.94
N LEU A 6 -32.53 -15.23 36.54
CA LEU A 6 -32.00 -14.35 35.48
C LEU A 6 -32.56 -12.91 35.61
N ALA A 7 -32.00 -12.16 36.56
CA ALA A 7 -32.14 -10.70 36.64
C ALA A 7 -30.74 -10.08 36.51
N LEU A 8 -30.07 -10.33 35.37
CA LEU A 8 -28.75 -9.80 35.03
C LEU A 8 -28.45 -10.04 33.53
N ALA A 9 -29.09 -9.31 32.61
CA ALA A 9 -28.69 -9.28 31.19
C ALA A 9 -29.45 -8.22 30.34
N LEU A 10 -29.75 -7.02 30.86
CA LEU A 10 -30.37 -5.94 30.08
C LEU A 10 -29.38 -4.83 29.68
N SER A 11 -28.09 -5.19 29.58
CA SER A 11 -26.98 -4.35 29.10
C SER A 11 -26.15 -5.01 27.98
N ALA A 12 -26.71 -5.98 27.27
CA ALA A 12 -26.01 -6.73 26.21
C ALA A 12 -26.77 -6.74 24.88
N PHE A 13 -27.05 -5.57 24.31
CA PHE A 13 -27.35 -5.42 22.87
C PHE A 13 -26.74 -4.11 22.36
N LEU A 14 -25.41 -4.06 22.36
CA LEU A 14 -24.63 -3.12 21.53
C LEU A 14 -24.26 -3.86 20.23
N PRO A 15 -24.43 -3.25 19.04
CA PRO A 15 -23.99 -3.85 17.79
C PRO A 15 -22.46 -3.85 17.76
N SER A 16 -21.86 -5.03 17.86
CA SER A 16 -20.42 -5.22 17.77
C SER A 16 -19.96 -5.23 16.31
N SER A 17 -19.68 -4.04 15.79
CA SER A 17 -18.80 -3.80 14.65
C SER A 17 -17.88 -2.65 15.03
N PHE A 18 -16.82 -2.93 15.79
CA PHE A 18 -15.79 -1.95 16.09
C PHE A 18 -14.54 -2.24 15.25
N ALA A 19 -14.59 -1.89 13.96
CA ALA A 19 -13.51 -1.03 13.48
C ALA A 19 -13.48 0.15 14.47
N GLN A 20 -12.33 0.52 15.04
CA GLN A 20 -12.29 1.68 15.93
C GLN A 20 -12.96 2.83 15.19
N LEU A 21 -14.17 3.20 15.60
CA LEU A 21 -14.86 4.34 15.04
C LEU A 21 -13.89 5.50 15.28
N PRO A 22 -13.49 6.25 14.23
CA PRO A 22 -12.63 7.39 14.43
C PRO A 22 -13.23 8.24 15.56
N PRO A 23 -12.41 8.70 16.52
CA PRO A 23 -12.91 9.28 17.74
C PRO A 23 -13.94 10.36 17.44
N LEU A 24 -14.99 10.49 18.24
CA LEU A 24 -15.95 11.57 18.02
C LEU A 24 -15.23 12.91 18.19
N CYS A 25 -15.42 13.82 17.24
CA CYS A 25 -14.90 15.16 17.39
C CYS A 25 -15.74 15.90 18.45
N GLU A 26 -15.08 16.44 19.48
CA GLU A 26 -15.75 17.31 20.44
C GLU A 26 -16.03 18.68 19.82
N PRO A 27 -17.21 19.29 20.05
CA PRO A 27 -17.53 20.59 19.46
C PRO A 27 -16.48 21.69 19.70
N GLY A 28 -15.87 21.72 20.89
CA GLY A 28 -14.81 22.68 21.24
C GLY A 28 -13.52 22.53 20.42
N ASN A 29 -13.36 21.43 19.69
CA ASN A 29 -12.21 21.19 18.82
C ASN A 29 -12.34 21.81 17.43
N LEU A 30 -13.49 22.40 17.10
CA LEU A 30 -13.76 23.05 15.83
C LEU A 30 -14.02 24.55 15.99
N PRO A 31 -13.66 25.39 15.01
CA PRO A 31 -14.07 26.79 14.95
C PRO A 31 -15.60 26.93 15.02
N ALA A 32 -16.09 28.02 15.62
CA ALA A 32 -17.52 28.21 15.89
C ALA A 32 -18.40 28.12 14.63
N TRP A 33 -17.90 28.55 13.47
CA TRP A 33 -18.64 28.47 12.21
C TRP A 33 -18.74 27.03 11.68
N MET A 34 -17.66 26.24 11.81
CA MET A 34 -17.69 24.81 11.49
C MET A 34 -18.59 24.07 12.47
N GLN A 35 -18.62 24.47 13.75
CA GLN A 35 -19.56 23.88 14.71
C GLN A 35 -21.02 24.10 14.29
N ALA A 36 -21.39 25.30 13.80
CA ALA A 36 -22.74 25.56 13.31
C ALA A 36 -23.11 24.73 12.06
N ILE A 37 -22.10 24.33 11.28
CA ILE A 37 -22.25 23.41 10.14
C ILE A 37 -22.25 21.94 10.59
N ALA A 38 -21.55 21.59 11.66
CA ALA A 38 -21.45 20.20 12.09
C ALA A 38 -22.61 19.82 13.03
N TRP A 39 -23.05 20.77 13.86
CA TRP A 39 -24.10 20.61 14.86
C TRP A 39 -25.08 21.77 14.78
N ASP A 40 -26.38 21.45 14.74
CA ASP A 40 -27.45 22.45 14.82
C ASP A 40 -27.66 22.92 16.28
N LYS A 41 -26.58 23.40 16.90
CA LYS A 41 -26.52 23.82 18.31
C LYS A 41 -25.69 25.09 18.44
N LYS A 42 -25.92 25.83 19.53
CA LYS A 42 -25.13 27.02 19.86
C LYS A 42 -23.64 26.63 19.97
N PRO A 43 -22.73 27.29 19.23
CA PRO A 43 -21.31 26.99 19.31
C PRO A 43 -20.76 27.17 20.74
N VAL A 44 -19.85 26.27 21.12
CA VAL A 44 -19.07 26.36 22.35
C VAL A 44 -17.70 27.00 22.06
N PRO A 45 -17.01 27.55 23.08
CA PRO A 45 -15.68 28.11 22.89
C PRO A 45 -14.69 27.11 22.30
N TYR A 46 -13.87 27.56 21.35
CA TYR A 46 -12.77 26.76 20.80
C TYR A 46 -11.69 26.58 21.86
N VAL A 47 -11.34 25.33 22.20
CA VAL A 47 -10.47 24.99 23.34
C VAL A 47 -9.05 24.61 22.95
N LEU A 48 -8.78 24.39 21.66
CA LEU A 48 -7.45 23.98 21.21
C LEU A 48 -6.50 25.19 21.15
N PRO A 49 -5.18 24.96 21.37
CA PRO A 49 -4.18 26.01 21.24
C PRO A 49 -4.26 26.68 19.87
N LYS A 50 -4.16 28.01 19.84
CA LYS A 50 -4.02 28.74 18.58
C LYS A 50 -2.78 28.22 17.86
N ARG A 51 -2.99 27.70 16.65
CA ARG A 51 -1.90 27.37 15.72
C ARG A 51 -1.52 28.62 14.94
N GLU A 52 -0.30 28.65 14.41
CA GLU A 52 0.03 29.67 13.42
C GLU A 52 -0.90 29.50 12.20
N PRO A 53 -1.56 30.58 11.75
CA PRO A 53 -2.40 30.53 10.57
C PRO A 53 -1.60 30.06 9.35
N VAL A 54 -2.19 29.18 8.55
CA VAL A 54 -1.56 28.73 7.29
C VAL A 54 -1.54 29.88 6.28
N HIS A 55 -2.65 30.62 6.20
CA HIS A 55 -2.80 31.72 5.24
C HIS A 55 -3.97 32.63 5.62
N THR A 56 -4.09 33.75 4.92
CA THR A 56 -5.28 34.60 4.90
C THR A 56 -5.51 35.05 3.47
N ASN A 57 -6.67 34.70 2.91
CA ASN A 57 -6.99 35.00 1.53
C ASN A 57 -7.20 36.51 1.32
N SER A 58 -6.64 37.01 0.24
CA SER A 58 -6.90 38.34 -0.31
C SER A 58 -8.05 38.33 -1.31
N PHE A 59 -8.28 37.21 -1.99
CA PHE A 59 -9.39 37.03 -2.91
C PHE A 59 -10.66 36.59 -2.18
N ILE A 60 -11.72 37.36 -2.37
CA ILE A 60 -13.07 37.07 -1.88
C ILE A 60 -13.98 36.90 -3.10
N GLY A 61 -14.66 35.76 -3.19
CA GLY A 61 -15.48 35.44 -4.35
C GLY A 61 -15.71 33.95 -4.55
N THR A 62 -16.28 33.61 -5.70
CA THR A 62 -16.50 32.24 -6.15
C THR A 62 -15.79 31.96 -7.46
N TRP A 63 -15.37 30.72 -7.68
CA TRP A 63 -14.80 30.29 -8.95
C TRP A 63 -15.07 28.82 -9.20
N VAL A 64 -15.01 28.43 -10.46
CA VAL A 64 -15.30 27.07 -10.92
C VAL A 64 -14.14 26.60 -11.78
N ILE A 65 -13.66 25.40 -11.48
CA ILE A 65 -12.60 24.74 -12.23
C ILE A 65 -13.13 23.39 -12.72
N GLN A 66 -12.69 22.98 -13.91
CA GLN A 66 -13.02 21.69 -14.49
C GLN A 66 -11.78 21.03 -15.06
N LYS A 67 -11.55 19.76 -14.69
CA LYS A 67 -10.56 18.90 -15.31
C LYS A 67 -11.18 18.19 -16.52
N THR A 68 -10.46 18.07 -17.63
CA THR A 68 -10.88 17.25 -18.77
C THR A 68 -11.12 15.82 -18.30
N ASN A 69 -12.29 15.27 -18.65
CA ASN A 69 -12.71 13.93 -18.21
C ASN A 69 -12.69 13.77 -16.67
N GLY A 70 -12.90 14.85 -15.91
CA GLY A 70 -12.86 14.84 -14.45
C GLY A 70 -14.08 15.47 -13.79
N ASP A 71 -13.97 15.63 -12.47
CA ASP A 71 -14.93 16.30 -11.60
C ASP A 71 -14.88 17.82 -11.84
N ARG A 72 -16.00 18.49 -11.55
CA ARG A 72 -16.09 19.94 -11.51
C ARG A 72 -16.04 20.41 -10.07
N PHE A 73 -15.19 21.40 -9.81
CA PHE A 73 -14.97 21.97 -8.48
C PHE A 73 -15.52 23.39 -8.43
N ARG A 74 -16.41 23.66 -7.47
CA ARG A 74 -16.87 25.03 -7.18
C ARG A 74 -16.25 25.48 -5.86
N PHE A 75 -15.62 26.63 -5.91
CA PHE A 75 -14.97 27.24 -4.78
C PHE A 75 -15.73 28.47 -4.35
N TRP A 76 -15.81 28.65 -3.04
CA TRP A 76 -16.21 29.88 -2.38
C TRP A 76 -15.11 30.26 -1.40
N SER A 77 -14.71 31.53 -1.36
CA SER A 77 -13.66 32.01 -0.48
C SER A 77 -14.02 33.32 0.20
N GLU A 78 -13.67 33.36 1.47
CA GLU A 78 -13.54 34.55 2.29
C GLU A 78 -12.13 34.63 2.87
N LYS A 79 -11.87 35.68 3.65
CA LYS A 79 -10.56 36.00 4.22
C LYS A 79 -9.88 34.83 4.94
N ASP A 80 -10.62 34.07 5.73
CA ASP A 80 -10.11 32.97 6.56
C ASP A 80 -10.68 31.59 6.19
N ARG A 81 -11.55 31.53 5.17
CA ARG A 81 -12.39 30.36 4.90
C ARG A 81 -12.44 30.04 3.42
N VAL A 82 -12.40 28.75 3.11
CA VAL A 82 -12.65 28.25 1.76
C VAL A 82 -13.66 27.11 1.85
N VAL A 83 -14.60 27.07 0.92
CA VAL A 83 -15.54 25.95 0.74
C VAL A 83 -15.37 25.42 -0.67
N VAL A 84 -15.21 24.09 -0.79
CA VAL A 84 -15.06 23.40 -2.07
C VAL A 84 -16.19 22.40 -2.24
N GLU A 85 -17.04 22.61 -3.23
CA GLU A 85 -18.06 21.64 -3.64
C GLU A 85 -17.55 20.85 -4.84
N VAL A 86 -17.55 19.52 -4.71
CA VAL A 86 -17.12 18.59 -5.76
C VAL A 86 -18.35 18.00 -6.44
N TYR A 87 -18.43 18.16 -7.76
CA TYR A 87 -19.49 17.61 -8.59
C TYR A 87 -18.92 16.58 -9.54
N ASP A 88 -19.58 15.44 -9.67
CA ASP A 88 -19.24 14.45 -10.68
C ASP A 88 -19.61 14.91 -12.09
N ARG A 89 -19.30 14.08 -13.10
CA ARG A 89 -19.62 14.35 -14.51
C ARG A 89 -21.13 14.49 -14.78
N ASN A 90 -21.98 13.93 -13.91
CA ASN A 90 -23.44 14.01 -14.01
C ASN A 90 -24.00 15.21 -13.23
N ALA A 91 -23.15 16.15 -12.81
CA ALA A 91 -23.49 17.32 -12.01
C ALA A 91 -24.13 17.01 -10.65
N LYS A 92 -23.91 15.80 -10.11
CA LYS A 92 -24.33 15.44 -8.76
C LYS A 92 -23.25 15.82 -7.76
N ARG A 93 -23.64 16.49 -6.67
CA ARG A 93 -22.71 16.89 -5.60
C ARG A 93 -22.23 15.65 -4.86
N LYS A 94 -20.94 15.36 -4.97
CA LYS A 94 -20.26 14.21 -4.36
C LYS A 94 -19.79 14.52 -2.95
N GLN A 95 -19.23 15.71 -2.75
CA GLN A 95 -18.56 16.08 -1.51
C GLN A 95 -18.56 17.60 -1.31
N VAL A 96 -18.52 18.04 -0.05
CA VAL A 96 -18.21 19.42 0.31
C VAL A 96 -17.03 19.42 1.27
N GLN A 97 -16.05 20.29 1.05
CA GLN A 97 -14.91 20.47 1.94
C GLN A 97 -14.94 21.88 2.51
N PHE A 98 -14.84 21.99 3.83
CA PHE A 98 -14.77 23.24 4.56
C PHE A 98 -13.35 23.42 5.09
N LEU A 99 -12.73 24.55 4.79
CA LEU A 99 -11.36 24.86 5.18
C LEU A 99 -11.38 26.08 6.08
N ASP A 100 -10.75 25.97 7.24
CA ASP A 100 -10.40 27.11 8.08
C ASP A 100 -8.89 27.31 8.03
N LEU A 101 -8.46 28.37 7.34
CA LEU A 101 -7.05 28.67 7.11
C LEU A 101 -6.35 29.16 8.39
N THR A 102 -7.11 29.69 9.35
CA THR A 102 -6.59 30.20 10.62
C THR A 102 -6.42 29.08 11.63
N ALA A 103 -7.39 28.17 11.71
CA ALA A 103 -7.35 27.01 12.60
C ALA A 103 -6.53 25.85 12.03
N ASN A 104 -6.15 25.91 10.76
CA ASN A 104 -5.47 24.82 10.04
C ASN A 104 -6.31 23.52 10.04
N VAL A 105 -7.60 23.64 9.73
CA VAL A 105 -8.57 22.53 9.78
C VAL A 105 -9.27 22.36 8.45
N ARG A 106 -9.43 21.11 8.03
CA ARG A 106 -10.30 20.69 6.93
C ARG A 106 -11.42 19.81 7.48
N MET A 107 -12.67 20.12 7.16
CA MET A 107 -13.83 19.30 7.48
C MET A 107 -14.49 18.84 6.18
N LYS A 108 -14.52 17.53 5.95
CA LYS A 108 -15.14 16.91 4.78
C LYS A 108 -16.56 16.48 5.12
N TRP A 109 -17.52 16.86 4.30
CA TRP A 109 -18.90 16.42 4.39
C TRP A 109 -19.20 15.34 3.33
N SER A 110 -19.91 14.31 3.77
CA SER A 110 -20.55 13.31 2.91
C SER A 110 -22.00 13.08 3.37
N ALA A 111 -22.86 12.64 2.47
CA ALA A 111 -24.24 12.27 2.78
C ALA A 111 -24.45 10.78 2.51
N ASP A 112 -25.01 10.08 3.50
CA ASP A 112 -25.51 8.71 3.33
C ASP A 112 -26.90 8.58 3.98
N ARG A 113 -27.86 8.02 3.24
CA ARG A 113 -29.27 7.83 3.64
C ARG A 113 -29.91 9.05 4.32
N GLY A 114 -29.65 10.26 3.81
CA GLY A 114 -30.23 11.51 4.31
C GLY A 114 -29.57 12.09 5.57
N LYS A 115 -28.52 11.44 6.10
CA LYS A 115 -27.71 11.94 7.21
C LYS A 115 -26.38 12.51 6.71
N ALA A 116 -26.00 13.66 7.28
CA ALA A 116 -24.73 14.31 7.04
C ALA A 116 -23.64 13.72 7.95
N TYR A 117 -22.54 13.29 7.36
CA TYR A 117 -21.35 12.81 8.06
C TYR A 117 -20.20 13.79 7.83
N PHE A 118 -19.45 14.07 8.89
CA PHE A 118 -18.32 14.98 8.84
C PHE A 118 -17.05 14.30 9.31
N ALA A 119 -15.96 14.46 8.55
CA ALA A 119 -14.63 14.03 8.95
C ALA A 119 -13.71 15.25 9.09
N VAL A 120 -13.08 15.39 10.25
CA VAL A 120 -12.19 16.52 10.59
C VAL A 120 -10.74 16.09 10.45
N GLU A 121 -9.96 16.81 9.66
CA GLU A 121 -8.57 16.52 9.33
C GLU A 121 -7.71 17.79 9.48
N ASP A 122 -6.38 17.65 9.62
CA ASP A 122 -5.51 18.83 9.61
C ASP A 122 -5.25 19.24 8.15
N LEU A 123 -5.40 20.53 7.88
CA LEU A 123 -5.20 21.09 6.54
C LEU A 123 -3.71 21.03 6.13
N HIS A 124 -2.79 21.31 7.05
CA HIS A 124 -1.33 21.33 6.85
C HIS A 124 -0.59 20.61 7.99
N PHE A 125 0.45 19.84 7.64
CA PHE A 125 1.37 19.12 8.53
C PHE A 125 2.82 19.52 8.23
N PRO A 126 3.52 20.21 9.14
CA PRO A 126 4.91 20.58 8.91
C PRO A 126 5.80 19.32 8.81
N ASN A 127 6.85 19.41 7.99
CA ASN A 127 7.91 18.38 7.86
C ASN A 127 7.46 17.01 7.33
N VAL A 128 6.33 16.95 6.64
CA VAL A 128 5.96 15.81 5.80
C VAL A 128 6.41 16.10 4.37
N GLY A 129 7.11 15.17 3.72
CA GLY A 129 7.49 15.28 2.31
C GLY A 129 6.25 15.38 1.42
N TYR A 130 5.81 16.60 1.13
CA TYR A 130 4.78 16.84 0.15
C TYR A 130 5.42 16.68 -1.23
N PHE A 131 4.94 15.73 -2.03
CA PHE A 131 5.20 15.77 -3.46
C PHE A 131 4.48 17.00 -4.02
N HIS A 132 5.21 18.10 -4.12
CA HIS A 132 4.82 19.15 -5.03
C HIS A 132 5.17 18.64 -6.42
N GLU A 133 4.18 18.28 -7.22
CA GLU A 133 4.45 17.98 -8.63
C GLU A 133 5.08 19.22 -9.26
N ILE A 134 6.32 19.08 -9.72
CA ILE A 134 6.97 20.13 -10.48
C ILE A 134 6.44 19.98 -11.91
N TRP A 135 5.44 20.79 -12.23
CA TRP A 135 4.82 20.79 -13.56
C TRP A 135 5.79 21.30 -14.63
N SER A 136 6.68 22.22 -14.28
CA SER A 136 7.73 22.73 -15.16
C SER A 136 8.84 23.39 -14.33
N ASP A 137 10.09 23.16 -14.72
CA ASP A 137 11.26 23.85 -14.18
C ASP A 137 11.58 25.13 -14.97
N SER A 138 11.21 25.16 -16.25
CA SER A 138 11.42 26.30 -17.15
C SER A 138 10.18 26.53 -18.01
N VAL A 139 9.93 27.79 -18.39
CA VAL A 139 8.85 28.16 -19.32
C VAL A 139 9.29 29.22 -20.32
N HIS A 140 8.72 29.16 -21.53
CA HIS A 140 8.94 30.17 -22.57
C HIS A 140 7.64 30.46 -23.32
N ALA A 141 7.51 31.69 -23.82
CA ALA A 141 6.33 32.11 -24.58
C ALA A 141 6.33 31.48 -25.98
N THR A 142 5.18 31.00 -26.44
CA THR A 142 5.05 30.45 -27.82
C THR A 142 4.72 31.55 -28.84
N GLY A 143 4.35 32.75 -28.37
CA GLY A 143 3.89 33.86 -29.19
C GLY A 143 2.40 33.79 -29.57
N ARG A 144 1.69 32.73 -29.16
CA ARG A 144 0.23 32.59 -29.38
C ARG A 144 -0.56 33.19 -28.22
N THR A 145 -1.78 33.63 -28.52
CA THR A 145 -2.73 34.13 -27.53
C THR A 145 -4.12 33.57 -27.76
N GLU A 146 -4.88 33.40 -26.69
CA GLU A 146 -6.27 32.93 -26.72
C GLU A 146 -7.12 33.74 -25.72
N THR A 147 -8.41 33.95 -26.02
CA THR A 147 -9.31 34.61 -25.09
C THR A 147 -10.04 33.58 -24.23
N ILE A 148 -9.83 33.62 -22.92
CA ILE A 148 -10.47 32.73 -21.92
C ILE A 148 -11.09 33.61 -20.82
N LEU A 149 -12.38 33.42 -20.50
CA LEU A 149 -13.11 34.23 -19.51
C LEU A 149 -12.94 35.75 -19.70
N ASP A 150 -13.10 36.20 -20.95
CA ASP A 150 -12.93 37.59 -21.39
C ASP A 150 -11.53 38.20 -21.12
N ALA A 151 -10.53 37.36 -20.86
CA ALA A 151 -9.13 37.73 -20.69
C ALA A 151 -8.30 37.20 -21.85
N THR A 152 -7.44 38.05 -22.43
CA THR A 152 -6.42 37.60 -23.36
C THR A 152 -5.32 36.90 -22.59
N CYS A 153 -5.11 35.61 -22.87
CA CYS A 153 -4.11 34.77 -22.26
C CYS A 153 -2.97 34.51 -23.24
N ALA A 154 -1.73 34.61 -22.75
CA ALA A 154 -0.55 34.21 -23.52
C ALA A 154 -0.29 32.71 -23.34
N GLU A 155 -0.08 31.99 -24.43
CA GLU A 155 0.31 30.59 -24.40
C GLU A 155 1.81 30.49 -24.07
N MET A 156 2.11 29.72 -23.04
CA MET A 156 3.46 29.44 -22.55
C MET A 156 3.69 27.93 -22.63
N LEU A 157 4.87 27.53 -23.10
CA LEU A 157 5.32 26.14 -23.06
C LEU A 157 6.31 25.97 -21.91
N GLY A 158 5.98 25.07 -20.98
CA GLY A 158 6.86 24.66 -19.90
C GLY A 158 7.43 23.28 -20.08
N THR A 159 8.61 23.08 -19.48
CA THR A 159 9.37 21.82 -19.52
C THR A 159 9.99 21.55 -18.15
N ASP A 160 9.98 20.29 -17.71
CA ASP A 160 10.63 19.83 -16.48
C ASP A 160 11.92 19.02 -16.75
N GLY A 161 12.62 18.61 -15.69
CA GLY A 161 13.87 17.84 -15.76
C GLY A 161 13.77 16.44 -16.39
N ASN A 162 12.56 15.95 -16.72
CA ASN A 162 12.35 14.72 -17.48
C ASN A 162 12.06 14.98 -18.97
N ASP A 163 12.17 16.23 -19.42
CA ASP A 163 11.73 16.74 -20.72
C ASP A 163 10.21 16.61 -20.97
N ASP A 164 9.41 16.43 -19.91
CA ASP A 164 7.95 16.44 -20.03
C ASP A 164 7.47 17.88 -20.23
N THR A 165 6.44 18.06 -21.05
CA THR A 165 5.92 19.38 -21.42
C THR A 165 4.59 19.70 -20.76
N THR A 166 4.31 20.98 -20.54
CA THR A 166 3.00 21.48 -20.10
C THR A 166 2.75 22.85 -20.73
N TYR A 167 1.59 23.00 -21.37
CA TYR A 167 1.12 24.26 -21.94
C TYR A 167 0.28 25.02 -20.94
N TYR A 168 0.49 26.32 -20.85
CA TYR A 168 -0.22 27.21 -19.93
C TYR A 168 -0.78 28.41 -20.66
N TRP A 169 -1.99 28.81 -20.28
CA TRP A 169 -2.63 30.04 -20.76
C TRP A 169 -2.55 31.09 -19.66
N ARG A 170 -1.41 31.78 -19.61
CA ARG A 170 -1.08 32.78 -18.59
C ARG A 170 -1.99 34.00 -18.71
N THR A 171 -2.44 34.52 -17.57
CA THR A 171 -3.17 35.79 -17.47
C THR A 171 -2.61 36.65 -16.33
N ASP A 172 -2.75 37.96 -16.45
CA ASP A 172 -2.49 38.90 -15.34
C ASP A 172 -3.79 39.28 -14.59
N ARG A 173 -4.95 38.73 -14.99
CA ARG A 173 -6.20 38.91 -14.24
C ARG A 173 -6.19 38.09 -12.95
N TYR A 174 -6.93 38.58 -11.95
CA TYR A 174 -7.13 37.91 -10.65
C TYR A 174 -5.82 37.57 -9.88
N PRO A 175 -4.84 38.48 -9.77
CA PRO A 175 -3.54 38.18 -9.14
C PRO A 175 -3.69 37.72 -7.68
N ALA A 176 -4.67 38.25 -6.94
CA ALA A 176 -4.97 37.83 -5.57
C ALA A 176 -5.40 36.35 -5.49
N LEU A 177 -6.22 35.87 -6.44
CA LEU A 177 -6.70 34.49 -6.45
C LEU A 177 -5.53 33.51 -6.63
N PHE A 178 -4.68 33.78 -7.62
CA PHE A 178 -3.52 32.93 -7.90
C PHE A 178 -2.49 32.97 -6.77
N ALA A 179 -2.25 34.15 -6.17
CA ALA A 179 -1.36 34.27 -5.01
C ALA A 179 -1.87 33.45 -3.82
N ASP A 180 -3.17 33.52 -3.53
CA ASP A 180 -3.78 32.72 -2.46
C ASP A 180 -3.70 31.22 -2.76
N MET A 181 -4.06 30.80 -3.98
CA MET A 181 -4.01 29.39 -4.40
C MET A 181 -2.61 28.80 -4.28
N ARG A 182 -1.54 29.54 -4.59
CA ARG A 182 -0.16 29.04 -4.43
C ARG A 182 0.18 28.66 -2.99
N VAL A 183 -0.46 29.28 -2.01
CA VAL A 183 -0.20 29.02 -0.59
C VAL A 183 -0.96 27.79 -0.13
N TRP A 184 -2.26 27.70 -0.41
CA TRP A 184 -3.10 26.65 0.18
C TRP A 184 -3.49 25.50 -0.75
N ALA A 185 -3.48 25.68 -2.08
CA ALA A 185 -3.84 24.61 -3.02
C ALA A 185 -2.95 23.36 -2.88
N PRO A 186 -1.62 23.47 -2.68
CA PRO A 186 -0.76 22.30 -2.47
C PRO A 186 -1.23 21.40 -1.31
N TRP A 187 -1.90 21.95 -0.29
CA TRP A 187 -2.41 21.19 0.84
C TRP A 187 -3.66 20.37 0.51
N LEU A 188 -4.37 20.73 -0.56
CA LEU A 188 -5.52 19.99 -1.08
C LEU A 188 -5.10 18.88 -2.04
N CYS A 189 -3.89 18.94 -2.56
CA CYS A 189 -3.29 18.01 -3.53
C CYS A 189 -2.80 16.68 -2.92
N ARG A 190 -3.28 16.30 -1.72
CA ARG A 190 -2.81 15.08 -1.04
C ARG A 190 -3.26 13.79 -1.72
N GLU A 191 -4.50 13.76 -2.23
CA GLU A 191 -5.10 12.60 -2.89
C GLU A 191 -6.20 13.04 -3.87
N GLY A 192 -6.21 12.49 -5.09
CA GLY A 192 -7.28 12.66 -6.08
C GLY A 192 -7.17 13.91 -6.96
N GLN A 193 -8.23 14.21 -7.73
CA GLN A 193 -8.20 15.18 -8.83
C GLN A 193 -7.98 16.67 -8.44
N MET A 194 -7.85 17.00 -7.15
CA MET A 194 -7.43 18.35 -6.75
C MET A 194 -5.91 18.54 -6.80
N GLU A 195 -5.12 17.48 -7.02
CA GLU A 195 -3.67 17.59 -7.24
C GLU A 195 -3.30 18.53 -8.39
N TYR A 196 -4.12 18.53 -9.44
CA TYR A 196 -3.96 19.34 -10.65
C TYR A 196 -4.17 20.85 -10.43
N LEU A 197 -4.67 21.30 -9.27
CA LEU A 197 -4.83 22.74 -8.98
C LEU A 197 -3.49 23.48 -9.03
N THR A 198 -2.39 22.81 -8.68
CA THR A 198 -1.04 23.39 -8.70
C THR A 198 -0.57 23.69 -10.13
N ALA A 199 -1.09 23.01 -11.15
CA ALA A 199 -0.81 23.30 -12.56
C ALA A 199 -1.36 24.67 -13.02
N LEU A 200 -2.34 25.24 -12.29
CA LEU A 200 -2.92 26.56 -12.59
C LEU A 200 -2.13 27.73 -11.98
N CYS A 201 -1.15 27.42 -11.12
CA CYS A 201 -0.33 28.43 -10.46
C CYS A 201 1.13 28.02 -10.27
N PRO A 202 1.80 27.44 -11.29
CA PRO A 202 3.18 26.99 -11.14
C PRO A 202 4.10 28.20 -11.00
N LYS A 203 5.11 28.09 -10.12
CA LYS A 203 6.07 29.17 -9.83
C LYS A 203 6.60 29.91 -11.08
N PRO A 204 7.01 29.24 -12.19
CA PRO A 204 7.58 29.94 -13.34
C PRO A 204 6.58 30.66 -14.26
N VAL A 205 5.26 30.36 -14.19
CA VAL A 205 4.24 30.95 -15.10
C VAL A 205 3.39 32.02 -14.42
N ASP A 206 3.41 32.02 -13.09
CA ASP A 206 2.51 32.74 -12.22
C ASP A 206 1.07 32.21 -12.19
N GLY A 207 0.13 32.85 -12.89
CA GLY A 207 -1.30 32.54 -12.86
C GLY A 207 -1.81 32.22 -14.26
N CYS A 208 -2.50 31.11 -14.42
CA CYS A 208 -3.06 30.72 -15.71
C CYS A 208 -4.52 30.27 -15.59
N LEU A 209 -5.31 30.57 -16.62
CA LEU A 209 -6.72 30.18 -16.67
C LEU A 209 -6.91 28.74 -17.18
N ARG A 210 -5.89 28.19 -17.82
CA ARG A 210 -5.85 26.81 -18.30
C ARG A 210 -4.42 26.28 -18.25
N ALA A 211 -4.29 25.00 -17.93
CA ALA A 211 -3.07 24.24 -18.09
C ALA A 211 -3.41 22.91 -18.78
N GLU A 212 -2.56 22.49 -19.71
CA GLU A 212 -2.73 21.27 -20.50
C GLU A 212 -1.40 20.54 -20.61
N TRP A 213 -1.41 19.23 -20.43
CA TRP A 213 -0.21 18.41 -20.53
C TRP A 213 -0.51 17.16 -21.37
N PRO A 214 0.42 16.77 -22.26
CA PRO A 214 0.40 15.45 -22.87
C PRO A 214 0.70 14.38 -21.82
N LYS A 215 0.68 13.10 -22.23
CA LYS A 215 1.04 11.99 -21.36
C LYS A 215 2.49 12.18 -20.88
N ARG A 216 2.66 12.36 -19.57
CA ARG A 216 3.96 12.53 -18.92
C ARG A 216 4.69 11.19 -18.79
N ARG A 217 6.02 11.21 -18.80
CA ARG A 217 6.88 10.02 -18.70
C ARG A 217 6.77 9.36 -17.33
N PHE A 218 6.77 10.18 -16.28
CA PHE A 218 6.61 9.78 -14.88
C PHE A 218 5.62 10.71 -14.19
N GLY A 219 4.31 10.51 -14.42
CA GLY A 219 3.29 11.41 -13.93
C GLY A 219 1.88 11.03 -14.37
N PRO A 220 0.92 11.96 -14.24
CA PRO A 220 -0.47 11.72 -14.57
C PRO A 220 -0.70 11.49 -16.08
N GLU A 221 -1.83 10.86 -16.42
CA GLU A 221 -2.27 10.75 -17.81
C GLU A 221 -2.46 12.13 -18.45
N ALA A 222 -2.43 12.18 -19.79
CA ALA A 222 -2.70 13.39 -20.55
C ALA A 222 -4.01 14.04 -20.09
N GLY A 223 -4.01 15.36 -19.95
CA GLY A 223 -5.16 16.05 -19.43
C GLY A 223 -5.03 17.56 -19.48
N SER A 224 -6.14 18.21 -19.14
CA SER A 224 -6.15 19.66 -18.93
C SER A 224 -7.00 20.00 -17.72
N ILE A 225 -6.74 21.18 -17.15
CA ILE A 225 -7.55 21.78 -16.11
C ILE A 225 -7.75 23.25 -16.47
N ALA A 226 -8.99 23.74 -16.34
CA ALA A 226 -9.34 25.10 -16.74
C ALA A 226 -10.36 25.74 -15.80
N PHE A 227 -10.25 27.07 -15.65
CA PHE A 227 -11.30 27.88 -15.04
C PHE A 227 -12.48 27.98 -16.00
N VAL A 228 -13.68 27.74 -15.46
CA VAL A 228 -14.95 27.85 -16.17
C VAL A 228 -15.67 29.15 -15.80
N ASN A 229 -15.47 29.64 -14.58
CA ASN A 229 -16.03 30.91 -14.13
C ASN A 229 -15.21 31.46 -12.95
N ILE A 230 -15.11 32.79 -12.86
CA ILE A 230 -14.53 33.51 -11.72
C ILE A 230 -15.44 34.71 -11.44
N THR A 231 -15.93 34.83 -10.21
CA THR A 231 -16.82 35.91 -9.79
C THR A 231 -16.29 36.54 -8.50
N PRO A 232 -15.56 37.66 -8.60
CA PRO A 232 -15.09 38.41 -7.43
C PRO A 232 -16.26 39.07 -6.67
N GLY A 233 -16.08 39.24 -5.37
CA GLY A 233 -17.04 39.91 -4.49
C GLY A 233 -17.71 38.96 -3.50
N LYS A 234 -18.34 39.52 -2.47
CA LYS A 234 -18.99 38.71 -1.44
C LYS A 234 -20.18 37.94 -2.03
N SER A 235 -20.21 36.65 -1.74
CA SER A 235 -21.31 35.75 -2.07
C SER A 235 -21.73 35.00 -0.82
N PRO A 236 -23.01 34.59 -0.68
CA PRO A 236 -23.43 33.76 0.44
C PRO A 236 -22.67 32.42 0.44
N MET A 237 -22.29 31.95 1.62
CA MET A 237 -21.63 30.66 1.78
C MET A 237 -22.56 29.52 1.34
N PRO A 238 -22.05 28.50 0.62
CA PRO A 238 -22.85 27.33 0.25
C PRO A 238 -23.44 26.60 1.46
N THR A 239 -24.67 26.10 1.33
CA THR A 239 -25.36 25.31 2.36
C THR A 239 -25.21 23.81 2.12
N VAL A 240 -25.11 23.04 3.21
CA VAL A 240 -25.21 21.57 3.19
C VAL A 240 -26.63 21.12 3.52
N GLU A 241 -27.03 20.03 2.90
CA GLU A 241 -28.36 19.41 3.07
C GLU A 241 -28.25 18.17 3.96
N GLY A 242 -29.38 17.75 4.55
CA GLY A 242 -29.49 16.53 5.35
C GLY A 242 -29.52 16.75 6.86
N GLU A 243 -30.02 15.74 7.58
CA GLU A 243 -30.04 15.74 9.05
C GLU A 243 -28.60 15.62 9.57
N ARG A 244 -28.18 16.54 10.45
CA ARG A 244 -26.81 16.58 10.99
C ARG A 244 -26.51 15.29 11.76
N GLY A 245 -25.56 14.51 11.27
CA GLY A 245 -25.19 13.21 11.81
C GLY A 245 -23.87 13.21 12.58
N LEU A 246 -23.03 12.22 12.32
CA LEU A 246 -21.80 11.93 13.05
C LEU A 246 -20.65 12.85 12.63
N VAL A 247 -19.88 13.36 13.60
CA VAL A 247 -18.65 14.11 13.35
C VAL A 247 -17.48 13.33 13.92
N VAL A 248 -16.59 12.89 13.04
CA VAL A 248 -15.44 12.05 13.39
C VAL A 248 -14.15 12.84 13.29
N GLU A 249 -13.26 12.57 14.24
CA GLU A 249 -11.93 13.13 14.35
C GLU A 249 -10.94 12.26 13.60
N GLN A 250 -10.30 12.84 12.59
CA GLN A 250 -9.29 12.21 11.74
C GLN A 250 -8.00 13.04 11.65
N ARG A 251 -7.81 14.02 12.53
CA ARG A 251 -6.53 14.72 12.66
C ARG A 251 -5.42 13.76 13.08
N PHE A 252 -4.23 13.95 12.53
CA PHE A 252 -3.16 12.94 12.54
C PHE A 252 -2.76 12.53 13.96
N HIS A 253 -2.57 13.52 14.84
CA HIS A 253 -2.17 13.28 16.22
C HIS A 253 -3.26 12.51 17.01
N TRP A 254 -4.54 12.80 16.76
CA TRP A 254 -5.66 12.08 17.38
C TRP A 254 -5.78 10.64 16.86
N ASN A 255 -5.60 10.45 15.55
CA ASN A 255 -5.53 9.12 14.94
C ASN A 255 -4.40 8.29 15.55
N ASN A 256 -3.18 8.83 15.61
CA ASN A 256 -2.04 8.17 16.25
C ASN A 256 -2.33 7.83 17.71
N ASN A 257 -2.90 8.77 18.47
CA ASN A 257 -3.23 8.58 19.88
C ASN A 257 -4.24 7.45 20.11
N SER A 258 -5.13 7.19 19.15
CA SER A 258 -6.05 6.04 19.17
C SER A 258 -5.39 4.72 18.75
N GLY A 259 -4.24 4.78 18.07
CA GLY A 259 -3.52 3.64 17.49
C GLY A 259 -2.29 3.16 18.28
N ILE A 260 -2.02 3.70 19.47
CA ILE A 260 -0.84 3.35 20.30
C ILE A 260 -1.14 2.35 21.42
N GLY A 261 -2.40 1.99 21.67
CA GLY A 261 -2.79 1.08 22.75
C GLY A 261 -2.32 1.55 24.15
N THR A 262 -2.21 0.62 25.09
CA THR A 262 -1.57 0.81 26.39
C THR A 262 -0.06 0.72 26.24
N LEU A 263 0.58 1.84 25.92
CA LEU A 263 2.03 1.98 26.07
C LEU A 263 2.38 2.37 27.52
N PRO A 264 3.54 1.92 28.04
CA PRO A 264 4.12 2.51 29.24
C PRO A 264 4.21 4.03 29.11
N ALA A 265 3.92 4.76 30.20
CA ALA A 265 3.82 6.22 30.18
C ALA A 265 5.07 6.91 29.60
N TRP A 266 6.26 6.33 29.85
CA TRP A 266 7.52 6.86 29.33
C TRP A 266 7.67 6.69 27.82
N MET A 267 7.20 5.57 27.24
CA MET A 267 7.19 5.36 25.79
C MET A 267 6.13 6.23 25.11
N ARG A 268 4.96 6.37 25.73
CA ARG A 268 3.87 7.21 25.23
C ARG A 268 4.29 8.67 25.05
N ALA A 269 5.12 9.18 25.96
CA ALA A 269 5.60 10.56 25.92
C ALA A 269 6.41 10.90 24.65
N TYR A 270 6.96 9.91 23.95
CA TYR A 270 7.62 10.13 22.66
C TYR A 270 6.62 10.38 21.52
N VAL A 271 5.42 9.81 21.59
CA VAL A 271 4.48 9.70 20.46
C VAL A 271 3.25 10.59 20.59
N SER A 272 2.88 11.00 21.80
CA SER A 272 1.69 11.82 22.01
C SER A 272 1.75 12.62 23.31
N ASP A 273 1.30 13.88 23.23
CA ASP A 273 1.03 14.75 24.40
C ASP A 273 -0.44 14.71 24.87
N LEU A 274 -1.30 13.95 24.20
CA LEU A 274 -2.70 13.78 24.59
C LEU A 274 -2.82 12.86 25.82
N LYS A 275 -3.73 13.22 26.73
CA LYS A 275 -4.02 12.44 27.94
C LYS A 275 -4.40 10.98 27.59
N PRO A 276 -4.03 10.01 28.45
CA PRO A 276 -4.21 8.57 28.19
C PRO A 276 -5.65 8.03 28.07
N ASP A 277 -6.71 8.83 28.20
CA ASP A 277 -8.03 8.30 28.56
C ASP A 277 -9.06 8.29 27.42
N THR A 278 -8.80 7.58 26.32
CA THR A 278 -9.81 7.29 25.28
C THR A 278 -9.77 5.87 24.71
N LEU A 279 -8.97 4.95 25.27
CA LEU A 279 -8.94 3.54 24.86
C LEU A 279 -9.23 2.64 26.06
N PRO A 280 -10.23 1.75 25.98
CA PRO A 280 -10.44 0.69 26.97
C PRO A 280 -9.15 -0.11 27.22
N ALA A 281 -8.80 -0.33 28.49
CA ALA A 281 -7.66 -1.15 28.93
C ALA A 281 -7.61 -2.55 28.29
N LEU A 282 -8.72 -3.00 27.72
CA LEU A 282 -8.87 -4.24 26.98
C LEU A 282 -7.90 -4.38 25.79
N PHE A 283 -7.43 -3.30 25.17
CA PHE A 283 -6.83 -3.38 23.84
C PHE A 283 -5.37 -3.87 23.77
N THR A 284 -4.63 -3.86 24.87
CA THR A 284 -3.25 -4.36 24.92
C THR A 284 -3.19 -5.64 25.75
N PRO A 285 -2.54 -6.72 25.28
CA PRO A 285 -2.35 -7.94 26.07
C PRO A 285 -1.62 -7.65 27.38
N ASP A 286 -1.87 -8.46 28.40
CA ASP A 286 -1.08 -8.43 29.62
C ASP A 286 0.39 -8.76 29.29
N PRO A 287 1.37 -8.12 29.98
CA PRO A 287 2.78 -8.42 29.79
C PRO A 287 3.07 -9.91 30.01
N VAL A 288 3.92 -10.48 29.15
CA VAL A 288 4.38 -11.87 29.25
C VAL A 288 5.87 -11.89 29.58
N ASP A 289 6.24 -12.59 30.65
CA ASP A 289 7.65 -12.85 30.92
C ASP A 289 8.21 -13.81 29.85
N ARG A 290 9.12 -13.29 29.01
CA ARG A 290 9.77 -14.03 27.93
C ARG A 290 11.08 -14.71 28.36
N GLY A 291 11.50 -14.57 29.62
CA GLY A 291 12.79 -15.07 30.10
C GLY A 291 14.00 -14.36 29.49
N ILE A 292 13.81 -13.13 28.98
CA ILE A 292 14.91 -12.29 28.47
C ILE A 292 15.73 -11.78 29.67
N PRO A 293 17.05 -12.01 29.69
CA PRO A 293 17.90 -11.58 30.79
C PRO A 293 17.96 -10.05 30.92
N ASP A 294 18.26 -9.56 32.12
CA ASP A 294 18.50 -8.15 32.37
C ASP A 294 19.68 -7.64 31.54
N ASN A 295 19.61 -6.36 31.14
CA ASN A 295 20.75 -5.70 30.52
C ASN A 295 21.91 -5.67 31.51
N ALA A 296 23.04 -6.24 31.12
CA ALA A 296 24.25 -6.13 31.91
C ALA A 296 24.74 -4.67 31.89
N PHE A 297 24.72 -4.00 30.75
CA PHE A 297 25.11 -2.60 30.65
C PHE A 297 23.98 -1.67 31.11
N ILE A 298 24.28 -0.83 32.11
CA ILE A 298 23.40 0.24 32.59
C ILE A 298 24.14 1.56 32.37
N GLY A 299 23.61 2.42 31.51
CA GLY A 299 24.28 3.67 31.15
C GLY A 299 23.93 4.19 29.76
N THR A 300 24.86 4.96 29.20
CA THR A 300 24.73 5.59 27.88
C THR A 300 25.98 5.36 27.04
N LEU A 301 25.77 5.13 25.73
CA LEU A 301 26.82 5.03 24.72
C LEU A 301 26.45 5.90 23.52
N THR A 302 27.43 6.60 22.94
CA THR A 302 27.26 7.26 21.64
C THR A 302 28.37 6.87 20.69
N ALA A 303 28.05 6.78 19.41
CA ALA A 303 29.00 6.50 18.34
C ALA A 303 28.71 7.37 17.12
N GLU A 304 29.73 7.62 16.30
CA GLU A 304 29.60 8.39 15.06
C GLU A 304 30.19 7.61 13.88
N THR A 305 29.48 7.58 12.76
CA THR A 305 29.96 7.03 11.47
C THR A 305 30.02 8.15 10.43
N PRO A 306 31.15 8.35 9.73
CA PRO A 306 31.21 9.27 8.60
C PRO A 306 30.35 8.80 7.42
N THR A 307 29.52 9.71 6.88
CA THR A 307 28.73 9.51 5.66
C THR A 307 29.16 10.50 4.57
N MET A 308 28.90 10.16 3.30
CA MET A 308 29.28 10.96 2.13
C MET A 308 28.11 11.07 1.15
N ILE A 309 27.71 12.31 0.84
CA ILE A 309 26.69 12.61 -0.17
C ILE A 309 27.36 13.05 -1.46
N ILE A 310 26.94 12.51 -2.61
CA ILE A 310 27.35 12.96 -3.95
C ILE A 310 26.33 14.00 -4.46
N GLY A 311 26.78 15.11 -5.04
CA GLY A 311 25.92 16.11 -5.68
C GLY A 311 25.63 17.36 -4.85
N MET A 312 26.27 17.51 -3.67
CA MET A 312 26.29 18.76 -2.91
C MET A 312 27.75 19.18 -2.66
N PRO A 313 28.25 20.22 -3.35
CA PRO A 313 29.62 20.66 -3.22
C PRO A 313 29.92 21.13 -1.78
N ASP A 314 30.97 20.58 -1.18
CA ASP A 314 31.51 21.07 0.08
C ASP A 314 31.88 22.56 -0.09
N LYS A 315 31.23 23.42 0.69
CA LYS A 315 31.39 24.89 0.61
C LYS A 315 32.81 25.37 0.93
N ARG A 316 33.65 24.57 1.61
CA ARG A 316 35.05 24.90 1.92
C ARG A 316 36.05 24.31 0.92
N THR A 317 35.79 23.11 0.41
CA THR A 317 36.78 22.38 -0.41
C THR A 317 36.43 22.33 -1.90
N GLY A 318 35.19 22.68 -2.28
CA GLY A 318 34.69 22.66 -3.66
C GLY A 318 34.53 21.24 -4.25
N ARG A 319 34.73 20.19 -3.44
CA ARG A 319 34.53 18.80 -3.87
C ARG A 319 33.04 18.49 -3.90
N ASP A 320 32.61 17.72 -4.91
CA ASP A 320 31.21 17.30 -5.14
C ASP A 320 30.64 16.35 -4.07
N THR A 321 31.33 16.25 -2.93
CA THR A 321 30.94 15.46 -1.78
C THR A 321 31.02 16.26 -0.51
N THR A 322 29.91 16.36 0.22
CA THR A 322 29.90 16.92 1.59
C THR A 322 30.02 15.79 2.60
N HIS A 323 30.98 15.89 3.52
CA HIS A 323 31.11 14.96 4.65
C HIS A 323 30.07 15.27 5.71
N GLN A 324 29.31 14.27 6.12
CA GLN A 324 28.39 14.34 7.25
C GLN A 324 28.66 13.20 8.24
N LEU A 325 28.00 13.23 9.40
CA LEU A 325 28.17 12.24 10.47
C LEU A 325 26.79 11.69 10.86
N ALA A 326 26.61 10.38 10.69
CA ALA A 326 25.52 9.65 11.31
C ALA A 326 25.85 9.42 12.80
N LYS A 327 24.89 9.72 13.69
CA LYS A 327 25.07 9.64 15.15
C LYS A 327 24.20 8.56 15.76
N TYR A 328 24.84 7.64 16.47
CA TYR A 328 24.18 6.61 17.26
C TYR A 328 24.13 7.03 18.72
N SER A 329 22.98 6.90 19.35
CA SER A 329 22.77 7.11 20.78
C SER A 329 22.07 5.91 21.39
N TYR A 330 22.68 5.32 22.41
CA TYR A 330 22.17 4.19 23.16
C TYR A 330 22.03 4.54 24.64
N TRP A 331 20.92 4.15 25.24
CA TRP A 331 20.64 4.23 26.66
C TRP A 331 20.05 2.92 27.13
N ALA A 332 20.44 2.44 28.32
CA ALA A 332 19.81 1.31 28.96
C ALA A 332 19.79 1.42 30.49
N ASP A 333 18.74 0.87 31.08
CA ASP A 333 18.74 0.39 32.46
C ASP A 333 18.56 -1.14 32.48
N ALA A 334 18.34 -1.74 33.66
CA ALA A 334 18.26 -3.19 33.81
C ALA A 334 17.18 -3.85 32.92
N ARG A 335 16.05 -3.17 32.66
CA ARG A 335 14.88 -3.75 31.98
C ARG A 335 14.39 -2.94 30.78
N ARG A 336 15.02 -1.80 30.48
CA ARG A 336 14.62 -0.88 29.40
C ARG A 336 15.82 -0.42 28.62
N ALA A 337 15.63 -0.18 27.33
CA ALA A 337 16.66 0.40 26.49
C ALA A 337 16.08 1.24 25.35
N VAL A 338 16.88 2.19 24.86
CA VAL A 338 16.58 3.03 23.71
C VAL A 338 17.83 3.14 22.85
N LEU A 339 17.66 2.94 21.54
CA LEU A 339 18.68 3.12 20.51
C LEU A 339 18.14 4.07 19.44
N ILE A 340 18.93 5.08 19.10
CA ILE A 340 18.59 6.12 18.13
C ILE A 340 19.75 6.22 17.15
N MET A 341 19.46 6.26 15.85
CA MET A 341 20.39 6.65 14.80
C MET A 341 19.81 7.86 14.10
N ASP A 342 20.56 8.96 14.19
CA ASP A 342 20.34 10.22 13.50
C ASP A 342 21.29 10.24 12.31
N ASP A 343 20.79 9.78 11.16
CA ASP A 343 21.53 9.79 9.90
C ASP A 343 21.04 10.96 9.06
N PRO A 344 21.89 11.94 8.72
CA PRO A 344 21.48 13.09 7.93
C PRO A 344 21.03 12.72 6.50
N ASP A 345 21.34 11.51 6.04
CA ASP A 345 20.94 11.01 4.73
C ASP A 345 19.54 10.35 4.76
N ASP A 346 18.99 10.05 5.95
CA ASP A 346 17.66 9.46 6.14
C ASP A 346 16.61 10.53 6.55
N GLU A 347 15.37 10.37 6.08
CA GLU A 347 14.25 11.22 6.51
C GLU A 347 13.80 10.87 7.95
N GLY A 348 14.37 11.55 8.95
CA GLY A 348 14.05 11.37 10.37
C GLY A 348 14.91 10.33 11.09
N TYR A 349 14.65 10.11 12.38
CA TYR A 349 15.41 9.17 13.21
C TYR A 349 15.04 7.71 12.92
N LEU A 350 16.05 6.85 12.84
CA LEU A 350 15.87 5.44 13.15
C LEU A 350 15.86 5.26 14.67
N PHE A 351 14.70 4.96 15.22
CA PHE A 351 14.46 4.81 16.65
C PHE A 351 14.07 3.37 16.99
N TYR A 352 14.57 2.88 18.11
CA TYR A 352 14.22 1.59 18.69
C TYR A 352 14.17 1.71 20.22
N ALA A 353 13.08 1.33 20.85
CA ALA A 353 12.94 1.30 22.30
C ALA A 353 12.30 0.00 22.75
N VAL A 354 12.70 -0.48 23.92
CA VAL A 354 12.21 -1.72 24.51
C VAL A 354 11.92 -1.54 25.99
N ASP A 355 10.83 -2.15 26.44
CA ASP A 355 10.48 -2.34 27.85
C ASP A 355 10.24 -3.83 28.08
N LEU A 356 11.20 -4.49 28.74
CA LEU A 356 11.18 -5.93 28.99
C LEU A 356 10.12 -6.31 30.03
N ASP A 357 9.75 -5.40 30.92
CA ASP A 357 8.73 -5.65 31.95
C ASP A 357 7.32 -5.50 31.37
N ALA A 358 7.15 -4.64 30.38
CA ALA A 358 5.87 -4.44 29.70
C ALA A 358 5.64 -5.39 28.50
N ASP A 359 6.63 -6.20 28.11
CA ASP A 359 6.62 -6.99 26.86
C ASP A 359 6.35 -6.11 25.62
N VAL A 360 7.04 -4.95 25.52
CA VAL A 360 6.82 -3.99 24.43
C VAL A 360 8.12 -3.59 23.73
N VAL A 361 8.05 -3.56 22.41
CA VAL A 361 9.04 -2.94 21.54
C VAL A 361 8.39 -1.86 20.68
N MET A 362 9.10 -0.74 20.49
CA MET A 362 8.75 0.36 19.60
C MET A 362 9.90 0.61 18.63
N ALA A 363 9.65 0.54 17.32
CA ALA A 363 10.70 0.64 16.31
C ALA A 363 10.24 1.42 15.08
N THR A 364 11.11 2.26 14.52
CA THR A 364 10.80 3.00 13.29
C THR A 364 11.19 2.22 12.06
N HIS A 365 10.43 2.37 10.99
CA HIS A 365 10.80 1.84 9.68
C HIS A 365 10.54 2.87 8.58
N ASN A 366 11.61 3.51 8.08
CA ASN A 366 11.57 4.26 6.83
C ASN A 366 11.71 3.29 5.65
N GLU A 367 10.71 3.26 4.77
CA GLU A 367 10.71 2.59 3.48
C GLU A 367 11.22 3.60 2.45
N MET A 368 12.34 3.30 1.77
CA MET A 368 13.02 4.23 0.84
C MET A 368 12.26 4.47 -0.48
N SER A 369 10.92 4.42 -0.49
CA SER A 369 10.12 4.67 -1.70
C SER A 369 8.77 5.27 -1.37
N GLY A 370 8.54 6.50 -1.86
CA GLY A 370 7.24 7.12 -2.09
C GLY A 370 6.46 7.54 -0.83
N HIS A 371 6.38 8.86 -0.60
CA HIS A 371 5.51 9.53 0.38
C HIS A 371 5.66 9.02 1.82
N VAL A 372 6.59 9.52 2.64
CA VAL A 372 6.78 8.82 3.93
C VAL A 372 6.84 9.76 5.11
N ILE A 373 5.67 10.12 5.63
CA ILE A 373 5.53 10.30 7.08
C ILE A 373 6.21 9.09 7.73
N PRO A 374 7.30 9.25 8.49
CA PRO A 374 8.04 8.14 9.08
C PRO A 374 7.11 7.23 9.87
N LYS A 375 7.25 5.91 9.73
CA LYS A 375 6.38 4.95 10.40
C LYS A 375 7.01 4.46 11.69
N LEU A 376 6.20 4.37 12.74
CA LEU A 376 6.56 3.82 14.04
C LEU A 376 5.71 2.60 14.32
N TYR A 377 6.35 1.48 14.57
CA TYR A 377 5.70 0.20 14.84
C TYR A 377 5.81 -0.14 16.31
N ILE A 378 4.73 -0.67 16.87
CA ILE A 378 4.68 -1.17 18.25
C ILE A 378 4.31 -2.66 18.19
N ASN A 379 5.07 -3.49 18.89
CA ASN A 379 4.85 -4.94 18.93
C ASN A 379 5.24 -5.52 20.30
N THR A 380 5.05 -6.84 20.47
CA THR A 380 5.54 -7.61 21.62
C THR A 380 6.96 -8.12 21.40
N LEU A 381 7.58 -8.65 22.46
CA LEU A 381 8.92 -9.26 22.39
C LEU A 381 8.90 -10.70 21.84
N GLU A 382 7.79 -11.16 21.27
CA GLU A 382 7.74 -12.50 20.65
C GLU A 382 8.63 -12.60 19.40
N GLN A 383 8.78 -11.50 18.67
CA GLN A 383 9.49 -11.46 17.38
C GLN A 383 10.92 -10.90 17.48
N VAL A 384 11.44 -10.72 18.70
CA VAL A 384 12.76 -10.14 18.92
C VAL A 384 13.83 -11.21 19.15
N GLY A 385 15.09 -10.76 19.14
CA GLY A 385 16.26 -11.59 19.33
C GLY A 385 16.99 -11.84 18.02
N LEU A 386 18.29 -11.53 18.02
CA LEU A 386 19.17 -11.75 16.88
C LEU A 386 19.77 -13.16 16.96
N LYS A 387 18.95 -14.18 16.63
CA LYS A 387 19.37 -15.60 16.72
C LYS A 387 20.64 -15.89 15.93
N GLU A 388 20.81 -15.24 14.78
CA GLU A 388 22.00 -15.36 13.91
C GLU A 388 23.26 -14.73 14.52
N PHE A 389 23.13 -13.85 15.50
CA PHE A 389 24.26 -13.17 16.15
C PHE A 389 24.95 -14.01 17.22
N GLY A 390 24.39 -15.18 17.59
CA GLY A 390 25.03 -16.19 18.44
C GLY A 390 25.74 -15.63 19.68
N ARG A 391 27.03 -15.98 19.85
CA ARG A 391 27.90 -15.44 20.91
C ARG A 391 28.54 -14.09 20.57
N GLY A 392 28.30 -13.55 19.38
CA GLY A 392 28.97 -12.39 18.81
C GLY A 392 29.60 -12.73 17.45
N LEU A 393 30.33 -11.77 16.90
CA LEU A 393 31.08 -11.95 15.67
C LEU A 393 32.34 -12.78 15.95
N GLU A 394 32.37 -14.00 15.42
CA GLU A 394 33.46 -14.96 15.56
C GLU A 394 34.57 -14.68 14.53
N LEU A 395 35.32 -13.60 14.77
CA LEU A 395 36.32 -13.10 13.83
C LEU A 395 37.73 -13.32 14.40
N TYR A 396 38.68 -13.66 13.52
CA TYR A 396 40.09 -13.83 13.88
C TYR A 396 40.86 -12.52 13.67
N PHE A 397 41.54 -12.07 14.72
CA PHE A 397 42.25 -10.79 14.74
C PHE A 397 43.74 -10.96 14.99
N SER A 398 44.55 -10.22 14.24
CA SER A 398 45.99 -10.09 14.45
C SER A 398 46.30 -8.69 15.00
N PRO A 399 47.08 -8.56 16.09
CA PRO A 399 47.51 -7.27 16.60
C PRO A 399 48.44 -6.59 15.60
N HIS A 400 48.26 -5.29 15.39
CA HIS A 400 49.08 -4.48 14.49
C HIS A 400 50.15 -3.67 15.24
N GLY A 401 50.12 -3.66 16.59
CA GLY A 401 51.08 -2.94 17.43
C GLY A 401 50.93 -1.42 17.46
N THR A 402 49.97 -0.85 16.72
CA THR A 402 49.64 0.58 16.75
C THR A 402 48.67 0.86 17.90
N THR A 403 48.94 1.89 18.70
CA THR A 403 48.07 2.29 19.82
C THR A 403 47.61 3.72 19.71
N ARG A 404 46.41 4.04 20.22
CA ARG A 404 45.89 5.40 20.34
C ARG A 404 44.88 5.50 21.48
N LYS A 405 44.68 6.70 22.01
CA LYS A 405 43.58 6.96 22.96
C LYS A 405 42.27 7.23 22.23
N ILE A 406 41.21 6.52 22.62
CA ILE A 406 39.84 6.74 22.12
C ILE A 406 38.92 6.83 23.34
N ASN A 407 38.17 7.93 23.46
CA ASN A 407 37.24 8.16 24.57
C ASN A 407 37.88 7.92 25.97
N GLY A 408 39.16 8.29 26.13
CA GLY A 408 39.92 8.12 27.37
C GLY A 408 40.61 6.76 27.56
N TYR A 409 40.29 5.75 26.76
CA TYR A 409 40.88 4.41 26.84
C TYR A 409 42.11 4.26 25.94
N ASP A 410 43.14 3.57 26.43
CA ASP A 410 44.28 3.16 25.61
C ASP A 410 43.89 1.95 24.77
N CYS A 411 43.87 2.13 23.44
CA CYS A 411 43.42 1.11 22.50
C CYS A 411 44.57 0.63 21.60
N GLU A 412 44.57 -0.66 21.29
CA GLU A 412 45.45 -1.29 20.29
C GLU A 412 44.66 -1.61 19.01
N MET A 413 45.28 -1.37 17.87
CA MET A 413 44.72 -1.72 16.57
C MET A 413 44.92 -3.19 16.28
N HIS A 414 43.84 -3.85 15.91
CA HIS A 414 43.82 -5.21 15.40
C HIS A 414 43.27 -5.20 13.97
N THR A 415 43.82 -6.07 13.14
CA THR A 415 43.40 -6.25 11.75
C THR A 415 42.91 -7.66 11.49
N MET A 416 42.03 -7.81 10.52
CA MET A 416 41.48 -9.09 10.09
C MET A 416 41.31 -9.12 8.56
N SER A 417 41.16 -10.32 7.98
CA SER A 417 41.27 -10.54 6.53
C SER A 417 40.02 -10.23 5.72
N GLU A 418 38.93 -9.79 6.34
CA GLU A 418 37.67 -9.51 5.65
C GLU A 418 37.69 -8.14 4.97
N ARG A 419 37.29 -8.13 3.69
CA ARG A 419 37.45 -6.99 2.77
C ARG A 419 36.74 -5.70 3.21
N PHE A 420 35.73 -5.83 4.06
CA PHE A 420 34.84 -4.71 4.45
C PHE A 420 34.80 -4.46 5.96
N LEU A 421 35.66 -5.10 6.77
CA LEU A 421 35.78 -4.89 8.22
C LEU A 421 37.26 -5.03 8.65
N THR A 422 38.14 -4.17 8.15
CA THR A 422 39.59 -4.44 8.25
C THR A 422 40.22 -3.98 9.57
N TYR A 423 39.68 -2.95 10.23
CA TYR A 423 40.33 -2.29 11.37
C TYR A 423 39.44 -2.21 12.60
N PHE A 424 39.94 -2.74 13.72
CA PHE A 424 39.28 -2.73 15.03
C PHE A 424 40.23 -2.16 16.09
N TRP A 425 39.72 -1.30 16.96
CA TRP A 425 40.50 -0.72 18.05
C TRP A 425 40.02 -1.26 19.39
N PHE A 426 40.73 -2.23 19.96
CA PHE A 426 40.35 -2.84 21.23
C PHE A 426 41.00 -2.09 22.39
N PRO A 427 40.25 -1.73 23.45
CA PRO A 427 40.83 -1.18 24.67
C PRO A 427 41.69 -2.24 25.37
N LYS A 428 42.78 -1.81 26.02
CA LYS A 428 43.63 -2.70 26.84
C LYS A 428 42.97 -3.14 28.13
N THR A 429 41.97 -2.39 28.58
CA THR A 429 41.12 -2.72 29.72
C THR A 429 39.79 -3.26 29.23
N ASP A 430 39.27 -4.28 29.90
CA ASP A 430 37.95 -4.81 29.56
C ASP A 430 36.87 -3.76 29.77
N VAL A 431 36.03 -3.59 28.74
CA VAL A 431 34.87 -2.70 28.76
C VAL A 431 33.64 -3.52 28.39
N ARG A 432 32.55 -3.33 29.16
CA ARG A 432 31.30 -4.05 28.95
C ARG A 432 30.70 -3.67 27.59
N ASN A 433 30.21 -4.67 26.89
CA ASN A 433 29.73 -4.51 25.52
C ASN A 433 28.19 -4.55 25.48
N PRO A 434 27.51 -3.40 25.30
CA PRO A 434 26.05 -3.35 25.27
C PRO A 434 25.45 -4.09 24.06
N VAL A 435 26.22 -4.39 23.01
CA VAL A 435 25.73 -5.17 21.86
C VAL A 435 25.27 -6.56 22.27
N PHE A 436 25.86 -7.14 23.33
CA PHE A 436 25.42 -8.44 23.86
C PHE A 436 24.13 -8.38 24.66
N ASP A 437 23.72 -7.20 25.12
CA ASP A 437 22.39 -6.97 25.67
C ASP A 437 21.40 -6.75 24.52
N ILE A 438 21.76 -5.87 23.57
CA ILE A 438 20.95 -5.52 22.39
C ILE A 438 20.53 -6.76 21.59
N LYS A 439 21.43 -7.74 21.40
CA LYS A 439 21.12 -8.95 20.63
C LYS A 439 19.95 -9.76 21.21
N ASN A 440 19.66 -9.65 22.51
CA ASN A 440 18.64 -10.46 23.16
C ASN A 440 17.23 -9.96 22.87
N TRP A 441 17.09 -8.65 22.62
CA TRP A 441 15.79 -8.01 22.48
C TRP A 441 15.61 -7.21 21.19
N MET A 442 16.62 -7.14 20.31
CA MET A 442 16.50 -6.44 19.03
C MET A 442 15.85 -7.32 17.94
N VAL A 443 14.97 -6.74 17.13
CA VAL A 443 14.39 -7.39 15.95
C VAL A 443 15.44 -7.51 14.84
N GLN A 444 15.48 -8.67 14.15
CA GLN A 444 16.45 -8.96 13.08
C GLN A 444 16.55 -7.86 12.01
N ARG A 445 15.40 -7.36 11.52
CA ARG A 445 15.36 -6.29 10.50
C ARG A 445 16.00 -4.99 10.99
N MET A 446 15.87 -4.68 12.27
CA MET A 446 16.47 -3.48 12.86
C MET A 446 17.96 -3.66 13.08
N GLY A 447 18.42 -4.86 13.40
CA GLY A 447 19.85 -5.17 13.46
C GLY A 447 20.60 -4.93 12.16
N GLN A 448 19.96 -5.18 11.01
CA GLN A 448 20.55 -4.86 9.71
C GLN A 448 20.65 -3.35 9.45
N LYS A 449 19.68 -2.57 9.91
CA LYS A 449 19.75 -1.09 9.82
C LYS A 449 20.80 -0.51 10.77
N MET A 450 21.00 -1.13 11.92
CA MET A 450 21.98 -0.74 12.94
C MET A 450 23.32 -1.50 12.84
N LYS A 451 23.64 -2.05 11.66
CA LYS A 451 24.77 -2.97 11.46
C LYS A 451 26.12 -2.41 11.94
N ASP A 452 26.34 -1.10 11.76
CA ASP A 452 27.58 -0.44 12.13
C ASP A 452 27.84 -0.52 13.64
N LEU A 453 26.77 -0.41 14.45
CA LEU A 453 26.85 -0.64 15.88
C LEU A 453 26.95 -2.13 16.22
N MET A 454 26.28 -3.00 15.46
CA MET A 454 26.35 -4.45 15.67
C MET A 454 27.76 -5.03 15.49
N PHE A 455 28.62 -4.40 14.67
CA PHE A 455 30.01 -4.83 14.51
C PHE A 455 30.87 -4.70 15.77
N PHE A 456 30.40 -3.97 16.78
CA PHE A 456 31.08 -3.89 18.07
C PHE A 456 30.93 -5.18 18.90
N GLY A 457 29.94 -6.04 18.62
CA GLY A 457 29.69 -7.29 19.35
C GLY A 457 30.62 -8.44 18.97
N VAL A 458 31.92 -8.27 19.18
CA VAL A 458 32.95 -9.27 18.85
C VAL A 458 33.04 -10.36 19.93
N ALA A 459 32.95 -11.64 19.53
CA ALA A 459 33.02 -12.76 20.46
C ALA A 459 34.40 -12.84 21.14
N ASP A 460 34.41 -13.19 22.43
CA ASP A 460 35.62 -13.48 23.22
C ASP A 460 36.66 -12.33 23.26
N LYS A 461 36.21 -11.08 23.04
CA LYS A 461 37.03 -9.86 23.05
C LYS A 461 36.30 -8.73 23.81
N PRO A 462 37.02 -7.74 24.37
CA PRO A 462 36.38 -6.54 24.91
C PRO A 462 35.69 -5.74 23.81
N MET A 463 34.75 -4.87 24.17
CA MET A 463 34.10 -3.98 23.20
C MET A 463 35.15 -3.11 22.49
N PRO A 464 35.25 -3.13 21.14
CA PRO A 464 36.07 -2.17 20.41
C PRO A 464 35.65 -0.73 20.70
N MET A 465 36.57 0.22 20.69
CA MET A 465 36.27 1.66 20.77
C MET A 465 36.10 2.30 19.38
N ALA A 466 36.50 1.60 18.32
CA ALA A 466 36.21 1.96 16.94
C ALA A 466 36.27 0.72 16.05
N VAL A 467 35.36 0.67 15.07
CA VAL A 467 35.29 -0.36 14.03
C VAL A 467 35.09 0.34 12.69
N GLN A 468 36.02 0.18 11.77
CA GLN A 468 35.96 0.69 10.38
C GLN A 468 35.18 2.03 10.20
N GLY A 469 35.77 3.13 10.63
CA GLY A 469 35.18 4.47 10.49
C GLY A 469 34.18 4.83 11.60
N THR A 470 33.40 3.88 12.11
CA THR A 470 32.52 4.09 13.27
C THR A 470 33.33 4.17 14.57
N THR A 471 33.18 5.25 15.33
CA THR A 471 33.95 5.49 16.56
C THR A 471 33.05 5.79 17.75
N ILE A 472 33.31 5.17 18.90
CA ILE A 472 32.63 5.50 20.16
C ILE A 472 33.09 6.89 20.61
N THR A 473 32.13 7.80 20.78
CA THR A 473 32.37 9.19 21.19
C THR A 473 32.04 9.45 22.65
N SER A 474 31.21 8.61 23.28
CA SER A 474 30.96 8.61 24.72
C SER A 474 30.59 7.22 25.21
N TYR A 475 31.05 6.86 26.39
CA TYR A 475 30.72 5.63 27.11
C TYR A 475 30.65 5.95 28.59
N LYS A 476 29.47 5.85 29.19
CA LYS A 476 29.24 6.19 30.60
C LYS A 476 28.37 5.13 31.24
N GLU A 477 28.91 4.47 32.25
CA GLU A 477 28.16 3.54 33.10
C GLU A 477 27.46 4.28 34.24
N GLY A 478 26.35 3.71 34.71
CA GLY A 478 25.54 4.25 35.79
C GLY A 478 24.18 4.75 35.32
N LYS A 479 23.27 4.93 36.28
CA LYS A 479 21.89 5.33 35.98
C LYS A 479 21.85 6.70 35.29
N ALA A 480 21.21 6.75 34.13
CA ALA A 480 20.95 7.96 33.38
C ALA A 480 19.45 8.06 33.07
N LYS A 481 18.98 9.27 32.76
CA LYS A 481 17.61 9.45 32.25
C LYS A 481 17.54 8.96 30.81
N PRO A 482 16.41 8.37 30.37
CA PRO A 482 16.22 8.01 28.98
C PRO A 482 16.29 9.26 28.09
N PRO A 483 16.76 9.11 26.84
CA PRO A 483 16.80 10.22 25.89
C PRO A 483 15.39 10.74 25.60
N VAL A 484 15.26 12.02 25.25
CA VAL A 484 13.99 12.64 24.84
C VAL A 484 14.02 12.83 23.32
N VAL A 485 13.06 12.24 22.62
CA VAL A 485 12.90 12.35 21.15
C VAL A 485 11.45 12.70 20.85
N ASP A 486 11.20 13.59 19.89
CA ASP A 486 9.84 13.90 19.45
C ASP A 486 9.46 13.03 18.25
N LEU A 487 8.61 12.03 18.48
CA LEU A 487 8.07 11.13 17.46
C LEU A 487 6.58 11.42 17.17
N ARG A 488 6.02 12.56 17.62
CA ARG A 488 4.59 12.89 17.44
C ARG A 488 4.14 12.98 15.98
N ASN A 489 5.10 13.22 15.08
CA ASN A 489 4.87 13.29 13.63
C ASN A 489 5.12 11.95 12.91
N TYR A 490 5.36 10.85 13.64
CA TYR A 490 5.48 9.52 13.05
C TYR A 490 4.11 8.89 12.95
N ARG A 491 3.82 8.19 11.85
CA ARG A 491 2.57 7.41 11.73
C ARG A 491 2.71 6.15 12.58
N VAL A 492 1.85 6.02 13.59
CA VAL A 492 1.96 4.90 14.53
C VAL A 492 1.11 3.72 14.08
N ARG A 493 1.69 2.52 14.14
CA ARG A 493 1.03 1.24 13.92
C ARG A 493 1.32 0.30 15.08
N ASP A 494 0.30 0.00 15.87
CA ASP A 494 0.41 -1.01 16.94
C ASP A 494 -0.11 -2.36 16.44
N GLU A 495 0.83 -3.26 16.13
CA GLU A 495 0.56 -4.61 15.62
C GLU A 495 -0.21 -5.46 16.65
N ARG A 496 -0.10 -5.14 17.95
CA ARG A 496 -0.83 -5.83 19.02
C ARG A 496 -2.32 -5.59 18.90
N LEU A 497 -2.70 -4.35 18.52
CA LEU A 497 -4.10 -3.99 18.26
C LEU A 497 -4.64 -4.73 17.03
N GLU A 498 -3.85 -4.81 15.97
CA GLU A 498 -4.24 -5.47 14.72
C GLU A 498 -4.42 -6.98 14.89
N GLN A 499 -3.49 -7.66 15.55
CA GLN A 499 -3.60 -9.09 15.86
C GLN A 499 -4.84 -9.39 16.72
N ARG A 500 -5.15 -8.52 17.67
CA ARG A 500 -6.36 -8.66 18.50
C ARG A 500 -7.64 -8.41 17.70
N ARG A 501 -7.63 -7.48 16.74
CA ARG A 501 -8.75 -7.29 15.79
C ARG A 501 -8.98 -8.56 14.98
N GLN A 502 -7.94 -9.11 14.36
CA GLN A 502 -8.04 -10.38 13.62
C GLN A 502 -8.58 -11.53 14.49
N ARG A 503 -8.28 -11.53 15.80
CA ARG A 503 -8.74 -12.56 16.75
C ARG A 503 -10.16 -12.34 17.29
N ASN A 504 -10.61 -11.09 17.37
CA ASN A 504 -11.91 -10.70 17.92
C ASN A 504 -12.95 -10.33 16.85
N GLU A 505 -12.54 -10.25 15.59
CA GLU A 505 -13.45 -10.11 14.46
C GLU A 505 -14.28 -11.40 14.34
N PRO A 506 -15.62 -11.32 14.36
CA PRO A 506 -16.40 -12.40 13.77
C PRO A 506 -15.95 -12.54 12.30
N PRO A 507 -15.98 -13.76 11.73
CA PRO A 507 -15.57 -13.97 10.35
C PRO A 507 -16.23 -12.91 9.45
N PRO A 508 -15.47 -12.24 8.59
CA PRO A 508 -15.87 -10.96 8.00
C PRO A 508 -17.24 -11.06 7.33
N VAL A 509 -18.10 -10.07 7.60
CA VAL A 509 -19.24 -9.80 6.72
C VAL A 509 -18.65 -9.38 5.39
N GLU A 510 -18.86 -10.26 4.43
CA GLU A 510 -18.43 -10.19 3.07
C GLU A 510 -19.05 -8.98 2.34
N VAL A 511 -18.41 -7.81 2.48
CA VAL A 511 -18.63 -6.66 1.61
C VAL A 511 -17.87 -6.93 0.31
N ARG A 512 -18.57 -7.64 -0.57
CA ARG A 512 -18.35 -7.82 -2.00
C ARG A 512 -17.39 -6.78 -2.61
N GLU A 513 -16.13 -7.18 -2.82
CA GLU A 513 -15.30 -6.53 -3.83
C GLU A 513 -15.87 -6.91 -5.22
N ILE A 514 -16.28 -5.88 -5.95
CA ILE A 514 -16.53 -5.96 -7.39
C ILE A 514 -15.18 -6.21 -8.04
N THR A 515 -14.89 -7.48 -8.31
CA THR A 515 -13.74 -7.90 -9.10
C THR A 515 -13.87 -7.35 -10.52
N ALA A 516 -12.77 -7.31 -11.27
CA ALA A 516 -12.83 -6.98 -12.70
C ALA A 516 -13.82 -7.87 -13.46
N GLU A 517 -14.07 -9.08 -12.97
CA GLU A 517 -15.10 -10.01 -13.47
C GLU A 517 -16.54 -9.57 -13.10
N GLU A 518 -16.77 -8.85 -11.99
CA GLU A 518 -18.08 -8.24 -11.67
C GLU A 518 -18.37 -6.93 -12.43
N LEU A 519 -17.35 -6.25 -12.93
CA LEU A 519 -17.47 -5.11 -13.87
C LEU A 519 -17.62 -5.58 -15.33
N MET A 520 -17.18 -6.81 -15.63
CA MET A 520 -17.21 -7.41 -16.97
C MET A 520 -18.41 -8.36 -17.19
N SER A 521 -19.13 -8.75 -16.12
CA SER A 521 -20.32 -9.63 -16.18
C SER A 521 -21.67 -8.90 -16.35
N GLY A 522 -21.69 -7.57 -16.45
CA GLY A 522 -22.84 -6.85 -17.01
C GLY A 522 -24.18 -6.94 -16.25
N GLU A 523 -24.21 -7.28 -14.96
CA GLU A 523 -25.45 -7.27 -14.18
C GLU A 523 -25.46 -6.21 -13.07
N PHE A 524 -25.62 -4.95 -13.48
CA PHE A 524 -26.30 -3.91 -12.71
C PHE A 524 -27.07 -3.00 -13.67
N ASP A 525 -28.40 -2.96 -13.53
CA ASP A 525 -29.25 -1.92 -14.12
C ASP A 525 -28.94 -0.57 -13.46
N VAL A 526 -28.02 0.19 -14.06
CA VAL A 526 -27.95 1.65 -13.89
C VAL A 526 -27.68 2.22 -15.28
N GLU A 527 -28.59 3.06 -15.78
CA GLU A 527 -28.46 3.72 -17.09
C GLU A 527 -27.12 4.48 -17.19
N VAL A 528 -26.28 4.05 -18.13
CA VAL A 528 -25.03 4.73 -18.53
C VAL A 528 -25.23 5.27 -19.95
N PRO A 529 -25.02 6.57 -20.23
CA PRO A 529 -25.00 7.07 -21.59
C PRO A 529 -23.70 6.64 -22.27
N VAL A 530 -23.85 5.93 -23.39
CA VAL A 530 -22.81 5.41 -24.28
C VAL A 530 -22.05 6.56 -24.95
N MET A 531 -20.71 6.48 -25.04
CA MET A 531 -19.98 6.80 -26.30
C MET A 531 -18.66 6.02 -26.39
N VAL A 532 -18.48 5.43 -27.56
CA VAL A 532 -17.35 4.65 -28.06
C VAL A 532 -16.35 5.60 -28.72
N GLU A 533 -15.04 5.36 -28.56
CA GLU A 533 -14.11 5.20 -29.69
C GLU A 533 -12.74 4.73 -29.17
N ALA A 534 -12.22 3.71 -29.84
CA ALA A 534 -10.92 3.08 -29.59
C ALA A 534 -10.06 3.26 -30.84
N GLU A 535 -8.80 3.70 -30.68
CA GLU A 535 -7.62 3.41 -31.53
C GLU A 535 -6.35 3.95 -30.80
N PRO A 536 -5.11 3.58 -31.20
CA PRO A 536 -4.49 2.26 -31.31
C PRO A 536 -3.27 2.12 -30.36
N MET A 537 -2.89 0.88 -29.99
CA MET A 537 -1.72 0.60 -29.15
C MET A 537 -0.40 0.82 -29.91
N VAL A 538 0.41 1.81 -29.48
CA VAL A 538 1.84 1.92 -29.80
C VAL A 538 2.66 1.27 -28.68
N GLU A 539 3.59 0.39 -29.06
CA GLU A 539 4.59 -0.24 -28.19
C GLU A 539 5.45 0.81 -27.45
N MET A 540 5.49 0.75 -26.12
CA MET A 540 6.58 1.31 -25.32
C MET A 540 6.91 0.34 -24.16
N ARG A 541 8.15 -0.17 -24.16
CA ARG A 541 8.75 -0.90 -23.02
C ARG A 541 9.17 0.10 -21.93
N PRO A 542 8.81 -0.12 -20.66
CA PRO A 542 9.50 0.48 -19.51
C PRO A 542 10.60 -0.46 -18.96
N PRO A 543 11.67 0.06 -18.33
CA PRO A 543 12.52 -0.73 -17.43
C PRO A 543 11.86 -0.79 -16.04
N THR A 544 11.36 -1.96 -15.68
CA THR A 544 10.57 -2.22 -14.45
C THR A 544 11.47 -2.59 -13.26
N ILE A 545 11.40 -1.88 -12.13
CA ILE A 545 11.67 -2.50 -10.82
C ILE A 545 10.39 -3.26 -10.45
N GLY A 546 10.29 -4.51 -10.89
CA GLY A 546 9.13 -5.36 -10.63
C GLY A 546 9.14 -5.97 -9.23
N PRO A 547 8.00 -6.49 -8.74
CA PRO A 547 7.95 -7.34 -7.54
C PRO A 547 8.90 -8.53 -7.70
N ARG A 548 9.52 -9.00 -6.61
CA ARG A 548 10.39 -10.20 -6.68
C ARG A 548 9.60 -11.37 -7.27
N PRO A 549 10.15 -12.11 -8.27
CA PRO A 549 9.51 -13.31 -8.80
C PRO A 549 9.23 -14.30 -7.67
N VAL A 550 8.01 -14.83 -7.61
CA VAL A 550 7.70 -15.90 -6.66
C VAL A 550 8.54 -17.12 -6.99
N THR A 551 9.21 -17.70 -6.00
CA THR A 551 9.87 -19.00 -6.18
C THR A 551 8.82 -20.06 -6.46
N LEU A 552 8.80 -20.58 -7.68
CA LEU A 552 7.83 -21.59 -8.11
C LEU A 552 8.10 -22.93 -7.42
N HIS A 553 7.03 -23.64 -7.08
CA HIS A 553 7.13 -25.04 -6.67
C HIS A 553 7.81 -25.85 -7.79
N PRO A 554 8.76 -26.77 -7.50
CA PRO A 554 9.52 -27.47 -8.55
C PRO A 554 8.67 -28.20 -9.60
N ALA A 555 7.53 -28.77 -9.18
CA ALA A 555 6.59 -29.40 -10.10
C ALA A 555 5.96 -28.40 -11.08
N ILE A 556 5.66 -27.19 -10.61
CA ILE A 556 5.14 -26.11 -11.45
C ILE A 556 6.24 -25.54 -12.33
N ASP A 557 7.46 -25.38 -11.83
CA ASP A 557 8.60 -24.97 -12.65
C ASP A 557 8.85 -25.93 -13.84
N SER A 558 8.69 -27.24 -13.63
CA SER A 558 8.73 -28.24 -14.70
C SER A 558 7.60 -28.06 -15.73
N VAL A 559 6.36 -27.83 -15.27
CA VAL A 559 5.22 -27.49 -16.15
C VAL A 559 5.50 -26.22 -16.94
N MET A 560 6.11 -25.22 -16.30
CA MET A 560 6.56 -23.95 -16.89
C MET A 560 7.80 -24.09 -17.77
N LYS A 561 8.33 -25.28 -18.00
CA LYS A 561 9.40 -25.56 -18.97
C LYS A 561 8.96 -26.50 -20.09
N ALA A 562 7.82 -27.17 -19.94
CA ALA A 562 7.29 -28.05 -20.97
C ALA A 562 7.10 -27.30 -22.30
N THR A 563 7.50 -27.96 -23.39
CA THR A 563 7.38 -27.46 -24.77
C THR A 563 6.22 -28.08 -25.52
N THR A 564 5.69 -29.21 -25.05
CA THR A 564 4.54 -29.92 -25.62
C THR A 564 3.46 -30.16 -24.57
N ASN A 565 2.23 -30.38 -25.03
CA ASN A 565 1.11 -30.75 -24.17
C ASN A 565 1.25 -32.21 -23.75
N ALA A 566 1.01 -32.49 -22.48
CA ALA A 566 1.02 -33.84 -21.94
C ALA A 566 -0.31 -34.56 -22.16
N PHE A 567 -1.43 -33.84 -22.10
CA PHE A 567 -2.73 -34.37 -22.44
C PHE A 567 -2.97 -34.25 -23.95
N ILE A 568 -3.34 -35.36 -24.58
CA ILE A 568 -3.72 -35.44 -26.00
C ILE A 568 -5.11 -36.06 -26.06
N GLY A 569 -6.09 -35.32 -26.57
CA GLY A 569 -7.48 -35.75 -26.60
C GLY A 569 -8.46 -34.61 -26.46
N THR A 570 -9.71 -34.95 -26.16
CA THR A 570 -10.80 -34.00 -25.94
C THR A 570 -11.36 -34.09 -24.52
N ALA A 571 -11.87 -32.97 -24.03
CA ALA A 571 -12.57 -32.90 -22.76
C ALA A 571 -13.75 -31.92 -22.84
N THR A 572 -14.81 -32.22 -22.10
CA THR A 572 -15.92 -31.29 -21.88
C THR A 572 -16.04 -31.06 -20.38
N LEU A 573 -15.88 -29.81 -19.96
CA LEU A 573 -15.94 -29.39 -18.56
C LEU A 573 -17.17 -28.53 -18.35
N HIS A 574 -17.87 -28.75 -17.25
CA HIS A 574 -18.96 -27.93 -16.78
C HIS A 574 -18.53 -27.19 -15.53
N PHE A 575 -18.81 -25.90 -15.50
CA PHE A 575 -18.52 -25.03 -14.39
C PHE A 575 -19.83 -24.44 -13.87
N THR A 576 -19.91 -24.31 -12.57
CA THR A 576 -20.94 -23.53 -11.89
C THR A 576 -20.24 -22.70 -10.83
N SER A 577 -20.48 -21.38 -10.81
CA SER A 577 -20.09 -20.53 -9.68
C SER A 577 -21.33 -19.90 -9.07
N THR A 578 -21.44 -19.98 -7.76
CA THR A 578 -22.51 -19.37 -6.97
C THR A 578 -21.90 -18.31 -6.07
N ARG A 579 -22.35 -17.06 -6.22
CA ARG A 579 -21.97 -15.93 -5.37
C ARG A 579 -23.24 -15.20 -4.89
N GLY A 580 -23.54 -15.29 -3.60
CA GLY A 580 -24.83 -14.85 -3.06
C GLY A 580 -26.00 -15.59 -3.72
N ASP A 581 -26.98 -14.86 -4.25
CA ASP A 581 -28.16 -15.42 -4.93
C ASP A 581 -27.95 -15.69 -6.44
N LYS A 582 -26.75 -15.39 -6.97
CA LYS A 582 -26.45 -15.54 -8.40
C LYS A 582 -25.68 -16.84 -8.65
N THR A 583 -26.17 -17.62 -9.60
CA THR A 583 -25.49 -18.80 -10.12
C THR A 583 -25.25 -18.65 -11.61
N ILE A 584 -23.98 -18.69 -12.00
CA ILE A 584 -23.55 -18.73 -13.40
C ILE A 584 -23.06 -20.14 -13.72
N SER A 585 -23.39 -20.62 -14.91
CA SER A 585 -22.96 -21.93 -15.40
C SER A 585 -22.50 -21.82 -16.84
N TRP A 586 -21.38 -22.46 -17.15
CA TRP A 586 -20.84 -22.47 -18.50
C TRP A 586 -20.15 -23.80 -18.78
N THR A 587 -20.08 -24.16 -20.06
CA THR A 587 -19.37 -25.34 -20.54
C THR A 587 -18.12 -24.93 -21.28
N VAL A 588 -17.01 -25.64 -21.03
CA VAL A 588 -15.76 -25.50 -21.78
C VAL A 588 -15.50 -26.79 -22.53
N ARG A 589 -15.47 -26.71 -23.87
CA ARG A 589 -14.94 -27.78 -24.72
C ARG A 589 -13.45 -27.56 -24.93
N TYR A 590 -12.67 -28.59 -24.70
CA TYR A 590 -11.22 -28.58 -24.80
C TYR A 590 -10.78 -29.66 -25.79
N ALA A 591 -9.80 -29.35 -26.63
CA ALA A 591 -9.11 -30.35 -27.42
C ALA A 591 -7.62 -30.01 -27.54
N SER A 592 -6.75 -31.01 -27.52
CA SER A 592 -5.31 -30.81 -27.71
C SER A 592 -4.61 -31.92 -28.47
N THR A 593 -3.63 -31.51 -29.26
CA THR A 593 -2.52 -32.34 -29.74
C THR A 593 -1.27 -32.03 -28.92
N ALA A 594 -0.11 -32.60 -29.28
CA ALA A 594 1.16 -32.27 -28.65
C ALA A 594 1.53 -30.77 -28.77
N ASP A 595 1.10 -30.11 -29.85
CA ASP A 595 1.55 -28.77 -30.21
C ASP A 595 0.46 -27.70 -30.10
N LYS A 596 -0.81 -28.08 -30.26
CA LYS A 596 -1.94 -27.16 -30.26
C LYS A 596 -2.97 -27.54 -29.22
N MET A 597 -3.64 -26.54 -28.66
CA MET A 597 -4.84 -26.73 -27.85
C MET A 597 -5.88 -25.69 -28.21
N VAL A 598 -7.14 -26.04 -28.02
CA VAL A 598 -8.28 -25.17 -28.21
C VAL A 598 -9.23 -25.29 -27.02
N LEU A 599 -9.74 -24.15 -26.58
CA LEU A 599 -10.74 -24.04 -25.52
C LEU A 599 -11.90 -23.22 -26.05
N ILE A 600 -13.11 -23.76 -25.98
CA ILE A 600 -14.33 -23.08 -26.44
C ILE A 600 -15.27 -23.03 -25.23
N GLY A 601 -15.40 -21.84 -24.65
CA GLY A 601 -16.35 -21.54 -23.61
C GLY A 601 -17.71 -21.17 -24.19
N GLN A 602 -18.76 -21.65 -23.55
CA GLN A 602 -20.15 -21.36 -23.87
C GLN A 602 -20.93 -21.18 -22.57
N ASP A 603 -21.44 -19.97 -22.36
CA ASP A 603 -22.34 -19.68 -21.25
C ASP A 603 -23.70 -20.36 -21.45
N GLU A 604 -24.32 -20.81 -20.36
CA GLU A 604 -25.68 -21.36 -20.40
C GLU A 604 -26.75 -20.26 -20.42
N GLN A 605 -26.38 -19.03 -20.06
CA GLN A 605 -27.26 -17.87 -20.09
C GLN A 605 -27.39 -17.31 -21.53
N ALA A 606 -28.55 -16.71 -21.82
CA ALA A 606 -28.81 -16.15 -23.15
C ALA A 606 -27.99 -14.86 -23.36
N GLY A 607 -27.15 -14.83 -24.40
CA GLY A 607 -26.36 -13.66 -24.79
C GLY A 607 -24.87 -13.97 -24.98
N ASN A 608 -24.14 -13.02 -25.57
CA ASN A 608 -22.68 -13.08 -25.62
C ASN A 608 -22.13 -12.58 -24.27
N THR A 609 -21.88 -13.49 -23.34
CA THR A 609 -21.29 -13.18 -22.03
C THR A 609 -19.76 -13.32 -22.08
N GLU A 610 -19.12 -13.01 -20.95
CA GLU A 610 -17.68 -13.22 -20.82
C GLU A 610 -17.25 -14.70 -20.92
N HIS A 611 -18.12 -15.67 -20.67
CA HIS A 611 -17.79 -17.10 -20.79
C HIS A 611 -17.95 -17.64 -22.22
N THR A 612 -18.56 -16.89 -23.13
CA THR A 612 -18.76 -17.28 -24.53
C THR A 612 -17.61 -16.76 -25.39
N ARG A 613 -16.49 -17.50 -25.43
CA ARG A 613 -15.28 -17.17 -26.20
C ARG A 613 -14.41 -18.40 -26.48
N ALA A 614 -13.50 -18.32 -27.43
CA ALA A 614 -12.57 -19.40 -27.75
C ALA A 614 -11.10 -18.95 -27.71
N TYR A 615 -10.23 -19.82 -27.22
CA TYR A 615 -8.78 -19.65 -27.25
C TYR A 615 -8.15 -20.79 -28.06
N VAL A 616 -7.32 -20.45 -29.05
CA VAL A 616 -6.48 -21.40 -29.78
C VAL A 616 -5.02 -21.09 -29.44
N LEU A 617 -4.33 -22.03 -28.80
CA LEU A 617 -2.93 -21.87 -28.43
C LEU A 617 -2.09 -22.83 -29.27
N ASP A 618 -1.10 -22.29 -29.95
CA ASP A 618 -0.14 -23.03 -30.76
C ASP A 618 1.26 -22.86 -30.16
N ARG A 619 1.73 -23.91 -29.47
CA ARG A 619 3.06 -23.91 -28.85
C ARG A 619 4.18 -23.93 -29.87
N SER A 620 3.94 -24.57 -31.01
CA SER A 620 4.94 -24.67 -32.09
C SER A 620 5.14 -23.31 -32.77
N ALA A 621 4.04 -22.62 -33.10
CA ALA A 621 4.07 -21.28 -33.67
C ALA A 621 4.30 -20.18 -32.62
N ARG A 622 4.19 -20.52 -31.33
CA ARG A 622 4.22 -19.60 -30.19
C ARG A 622 3.17 -18.49 -30.29
N THR A 623 1.96 -18.87 -30.69
CA THR A 623 0.84 -17.93 -30.85
C THR A 623 -0.36 -18.35 -30.02
N GLU A 624 -1.13 -17.35 -29.62
CA GLU A 624 -2.43 -17.48 -29.00
C GLU A 624 -3.42 -16.63 -29.79
N ARG A 625 -4.57 -17.20 -30.10
CA ARG A 625 -5.68 -16.52 -30.75
C ARG A 625 -6.92 -16.60 -29.88
N LEU A 626 -7.43 -15.45 -29.46
CA LEU A 626 -8.73 -15.30 -28.81
C LEU A 626 -9.78 -14.93 -29.85
N LEU A 627 -10.91 -15.63 -29.85
CA LEU A 627 -12.08 -15.33 -30.66
C LEU A 627 -13.28 -15.03 -29.75
N VAL A 628 -13.89 -13.86 -29.94
CA VAL A 628 -15.09 -13.42 -29.22
C VAL A 628 -16.24 -13.29 -30.23
N PRO A 629 -17.34 -14.06 -30.08
CA PRO A 629 -18.51 -13.95 -30.96
C PRO A 629 -19.14 -12.55 -30.95
N VAL A 630 -19.53 -12.09 -32.14
CA VAL A 630 -20.34 -10.88 -32.37
C VAL A 630 -21.42 -11.19 -33.40
N ASP A 631 -22.41 -10.32 -33.56
CA ASP A 631 -23.65 -10.61 -34.32
C ASP A 631 -23.42 -11.23 -35.71
N THR A 632 -22.40 -10.76 -36.44
CA THR A 632 -22.08 -11.17 -37.81
C THR A 632 -20.80 -12.00 -37.97
N GLY A 633 -20.10 -12.38 -36.89
CA GLY A 633 -18.82 -13.08 -36.98
C GLY A 633 -18.05 -13.15 -35.66
N PHE A 634 -16.74 -12.90 -35.72
CA PHE A 634 -15.85 -12.90 -34.55
C PHE A 634 -14.98 -11.64 -34.51
N ARG A 635 -14.72 -11.16 -33.30
CA ARG A 635 -13.53 -10.35 -33.03
C ARG A 635 -12.38 -11.29 -32.68
N THR A 636 -11.26 -11.12 -33.37
CA THR A 636 -10.07 -11.95 -33.20
C THR A 636 -8.95 -11.11 -32.61
N TYR A 637 -8.28 -11.65 -31.60
CA TYR A 637 -7.09 -11.06 -30.99
C TYR A 637 -5.96 -12.09 -31.04
N ASP A 638 -4.88 -11.75 -31.74
CA ASP A 638 -3.69 -12.59 -31.85
C ASP A 638 -2.58 -12.02 -30.98
N GLN A 639 -1.93 -12.88 -30.18
CA GLN A 639 -0.81 -12.51 -29.33
C GLN A 639 0.26 -13.61 -29.28
N PRO A 640 1.55 -13.28 -29.08
CA PRO A 640 2.57 -14.30 -28.89
C PRO A 640 2.42 -14.97 -27.52
N LEU A 641 2.70 -16.28 -27.44
CA LEU A 641 2.81 -16.98 -26.17
C LEU A 641 4.03 -16.47 -25.39
N VAL A 642 3.85 -16.31 -24.08
CA VAL A 642 4.88 -15.73 -23.20
C VAL A 642 6.08 -16.66 -23.07
N ALA A 643 7.28 -16.11 -23.28
CA ALA A 643 8.52 -16.88 -23.22
C ALA A 643 8.99 -17.22 -21.79
N HIS A 644 8.58 -16.44 -20.78
CA HIS A 644 9.00 -16.59 -19.37
C HIS A 644 7.89 -16.20 -18.39
N SER A 645 7.86 -16.82 -17.21
CA SER A 645 6.91 -16.48 -16.15
C SER A 645 7.29 -15.17 -15.46
N ALA A 646 6.32 -14.25 -15.29
CA ALA A 646 6.45 -13.00 -14.54
C ALA A 646 5.44 -12.95 -13.36
N LEU A 647 5.03 -14.11 -12.86
CA LEU A 647 3.96 -14.22 -11.86
C LEU A 647 4.38 -13.67 -10.49
N ILE A 648 3.49 -12.85 -9.94
CA ILE A 648 3.60 -12.27 -8.58
C ILE A 648 2.85 -13.10 -7.53
N PHE A 649 2.06 -14.10 -7.95
CA PHE A 649 1.33 -15.04 -7.10
C PHE A 649 1.58 -16.49 -7.55
N GLN A 650 1.40 -17.47 -6.64
CA GLN A 650 1.50 -18.89 -6.98
C GLN A 650 0.34 -19.29 -7.93
N PRO A 651 0.62 -19.87 -9.11
CA PRO A 651 -0.43 -20.21 -10.08
C PRO A 651 -1.23 -21.48 -9.73
N ALA A 652 -0.75 -22.26 -8.75
CA ALA A 652 -1.36 -23.48 -8.25
C ALA A 652 -0.98 -23.67 -6.77
N ALA A 653 -1.91 -24.20 -5.98
CA ALA A 653 -1.71 -24.46 -4.55
C ALA A 653 -1.54 -25.96 -4.27
N THR A 654 -0.73 -26.29 -3.26
CA THR A 654 -0.44 -27.67 -2.86
C THR A 654 -1.57 -28.25 -2.04
N ASP A 655 -2.13 -29.39 -2.47
CA ASP A 655 -3.15 -30.13 -1.72
C ASP A 655 -2.58 -31.34 -0.98
N SER A 656 -3.33 -31.78 0.03
CA SER A 656 -3.14 -33.01 0.80
C SER A 656 -3.94 -34.15 0.16
N ILE A 657 -3.43 -35.38 0.26
CA ILE A 657 -4.16 -36.58 -0.14
C ILE A 657 -4.98 -37.05 1.05
N ILE A 658 -6.29 -37.22 0.86
CA ILE A 658 -7.22 -37.71 1.88
C ILE A 658 -7.67 -39.12 1.52
N THR A 659 -8.07 -39.90 2.53
CA THR A 659 -8.61 -41.25 2.32
C THR A 659 -9.90 -41.23 1.52
N GLY A 660 -10.00 -42.10 0.52
CA GLY A 660 -11.18 -42.28 -0.31
C GLY A 660 -10.84 -42.37 -1.80
N SER A 661 -11.63 -43.15 -2.53
CA SER A 661 -11.61 -43.12 -3.99
C SER A 661 -13.03 -43.13 -4.54
N ARG A 662 -13.22 -42.50 -5.69
CA ARG A 662 -14.53 -42.39 -6.36
C ARG A 662 -14.37 -42.70 -7.84
N LYS A 663 -15.33 -43.41 -8.43
CA LYS A 663 -15.39 -43.57 -9.89
C LYS A 663 -16.07 -42.36 -10.52
N LEU A 664 -15.35 -41.63 -11.36
CA LEU A 664 -15.84 -40.46 -12.10
C LEU A 664 -15.42 -40.61 -13.57
N VAL A 665 -16.34 -40.42 -14.50
CA VAL A 665 -16.06 -40.49 -15.96
C VAL A 665 -15.28 -41.77 -16.35
N GLY A 666 -15.67 -42.90 -15.76
CA GLY A 666 -15.02 -44.21 -15.99
C GLY A 666 -13.64 -44.41 -15.33
N ARG A 667 -13.16 -43.47 -14.52
CA ARG A 667 -11.82 -43.46 -13.91
C ARG A 667 -11.88 -43.51 -12.40
N THR A 668 -10.88 -44.10 -11.76
CA THR A 668 -10.74 -44.08 -10.29
C THR A 668 -10.02 -42.80 -9.87
N ALA A 669 -10.74 -41.89 -9.21
CA ALA A 669 -10.24 -40.63 -8.71
C ALA A 669 -9.79 -40.72 -7.26
N GLN A 670 -8.64 -40.11 -6.95
CA GLN A 670 -8.11 -39.91 -5.61
C GLN A 670 -8.71 -38.65 -4.99
N HIS A 671 -9.07 -38.73 -3.71
CA HIS A 671 -9.54 -37.57 -2.96
C HIS A 671 -8.37 -36.68 -2.51
N ARG A 672 -8.44 -35.38 -2.80
CA ARG A 672 -7.47 -34.37 -2.37
C ARG A 672 -8.16 -33.17 -1.73
N LEU A 673 -7.50 -32.58 -0.75
CA LEU A 673 -8.00 -31.43 0.00
C LEU A 673 -6.91 -30.38 0.18
N LEU A 674 -7.22 -29.15 -0.21
CA LEU A 674 -6.56 -27.94 0.26
C LEU A 674 -7.49 -27.28 1.29
N GLU A 675 -6.96 -26.95 2.45
CA GLU A 675 -7.72 -26.24 3.49
C GLU A 675 -6.81 -25.17 4.11
N GLU A 676 -7.13 -23.92 3.83
CA GLU A 676 -6.48 -22.71 4.34
C GLU A 676 -7.54 -21.82 5.00
N THR A 677 -7.12 -20.74 5.68
CA THR A 677 -8.01 -19.91 6.49
C THR A 677 -9.18 -19.30 5.69
N ASP A 678 -8.97 -18.95 4.42
CA ASP A 678 -9.93 -18.25 3.57
C ASP A 678 -10.42 -19.09 2.38
N ARG A 679 -9.85 -20.28 2.14
CA ARG A 679 -10.21 -21.11 1.00
C ARG A 679 -10.10 -22.60 1.28
N ARG A 680 -11.03 -23.35 0.72
CA ARG A 680 -11.04 -24.82 0.74
C ARG A 680 -11.26 -25.33 -0.67
N ARG A 681 -10.42 -26.28 -1.09
CA ARG A 681 -10.56 -26.98 -2.37
C ARG A 681 -10.64 -28.47 -2.13
N GLU A 682 -11.79 -29.05 -2.43
CA GLU A 682 -12.00 -30.49 -2.44
C GLU A 682 -11.96 -30.99 -3.89
N SER A 683 -10.98 -31.83 -4.21
CA SER A 683 -10.72 -32.29 -5.57
C SER A 683 -10.72 -33.81 -5.67
N TRP A 684 -11.39 -34.33 -6.68
CA TRP A 684 -11.32 -35.74 -7.09
C TRP A 684 -10.47 -35.84 -8.35
N VAL A 685 -9.27 -36.42 -8.22
CA VAL A 685 -8.22 -36.34 -9.25
C VAL A 685 -7.89 -37.72 -9.80
N ASP A 686 -7.93 -37.89 -11.12
CA ASP A 686 -7.32 -39.04 -11.78
C ASP A 686 -5.82 -38.82 -11.93
N THR A 687 -5.04 -39.58 -11.16
CA THR A 687 -3.58 -39.45 -11.13
C THR A 687 -2.90 -40.03 -12.37
N LYS A 688 -3.61 -40.78 -13.22
CA LYS A 688 -3.06 -41.42 -14.43
C LYS A 688 -3.17 -40.56 -15.67
N THR A 689 -4.17 -39.67 -15.72
CA THR A 689 -4.36 -38.77 -16.86
C THR A 689 -3.61 -37.46 -16.62
N PRO A 690 -2.78 -36.98 -17.58
CA PRO A 690 -2.16 -35.67 -17.51
C PRO A 690 -3.20 -34.54 -17.42
N SER A 691 -2.85 -33.47 -16.73
CA SER A 691 -3.76 -32.36 -16.47
C SER A 691 -3.77 -31.34 -17.60
N LEU A 692 -4.93 -31.12 -18.22
CA LEU A 692 -5.10 -30.03 -19.20
C LEU A 692 -4.84 -28.65 -18.56
N PHE A 693 -5.09 -28.50 -17.26
CA PHE A 693 -4.82 -27.25 -16.53
C PHE A 693 -3.32 -26.97 -16.47
N HIS A 694 -2.50 -28.01 -16.27
CA HIS A 694 -1.04 -27.87 -16.36
C HIS A 694 -0.60 -27.58 -17.79
N ASP A 695 -1.24 -28.14 -18.80
CA ASP A 695 -0.91 -27.81 -20.20
C ASP A 695 -1.24 -26.36 -20.56
N VAL A 696 -2.40 -25.84 -20.16
CA VAL A 696 -2.74 -24.43 -20.39
C VAL A 696 -1.78 -23.50 -19.64
N LEU A 697 -1.54 -23.77 -18.36
CA LEU A 697 -0.61 -23.00 -17.54
C LEU A 697 0.82 -23.03 -18.11
N GLY A 698 1.26 -24.21 -18.56
CA GLY A 698 2.54 -24.39 -19.23
C GLY A 698 2.62 -23.60 -20.52
N ALA A 699 1.60 -23.62 -21.38
CA ALA A 699 1.64 -22.93 -22.66
C ALA A 699 1.77 -21.40 -22.50
N ARG A 700 1.04 -20.82 -21.53
CA ARG A 700 0.94 -19.37 -21.36
C ARG A 700 1.89 -18.80 -20.31
N ARG A 701 2.45 -19.64 -19.46
CA ARG A 701 3.23 -19.27 -18.26
C ARG A 701 2.46 -18.38 -17.26
N SER A 702 1.13 -18.29 -17.42
CA SER A 702 0.18 -17.50 -16.64
C SER A 702 -1.25 -17.99 -16.91
N TRP A 703 -2.21 -17.62 -16.07
CA TRP A 703 -3.62 -17.81 -16.38
C TRP A 703 -4.21 -16.66 -17.21
N GLY A 704 -3.71 -15.42 -17.09
CA GLY A 704 -4.39 -14.16 -17.46
C GLY A 704 -5.37 -14.17 -18.65
N GLY A 705 -6.63 -13.84 -18.41
CA GLY A 705 -7.74 -13.90 -19.36
C GLY A 705 -8.38 -15.28 -19.58
N ILE A 706 -7.64 -16.40 -19.47
CA ILE A 706 -8.20 -17.76 -19.65
C ILE A 706 -8.83 -18.28 -18.36
N GLU A 707 -8.49 -17.68 -17.21
CA GLU A 707 -9.12 -17.96 -15.91
C GLU A 707 -10.61 -17.68 -15.92
N ILE A 708 -11.10 -16.78 -16.79
CA ILE A 708 -12.54 -16.56 -17.00
C ILE A 708 -13.22 -17.89 -17.37
N LEU A 709 -12.59 -18.71 -18.22
CA LEU A 709 -13.14 -20.01 -18.62
C LEU A 709 -12.80 -21.13 -17.65
N LEU A 710 -11.55 -21.18 -17.18
CA LEU A 710 -11.02 -22.36 -16.51
C LEU A 710 -10.91 -22.24 -14.99
N ARG A 711 -11.04 -21.02 -14.43
CA ARG A 711 -10.84 -20.74 -13.01
C ARG A 711 -9.56 -21.39 -12.45
N GLY A 712 -8.49 -21.32 -13.24
CA GLY A 712 -7.25 -22.08 -13.06
C GLY A 712 -6.65 -22.04 -11.65
N PRO A 713 -6.49 -20.87 -11.00
CA PRO A 713 -5.99 -20.78 -9.63
C PRO A 713 -6.82 -21.54 -8.58
N MET A 714 -8.13 -21.66 -8.82
CA MET A 714 -9.07 -22.34 -7.93
C MET A 714 -9.07 -23.86 -8.13
N ILE A 715 -8.58 -24.36 -9.27
CA ILE A 715 -8.64 -25.78 -9.64
C ILE A 715 -7.27 -26.45 -9.60
N ALA A 716 -6.23 -25.76 -10.06
CA ALA A 716 -4.93 -26.36 -10.33
C ALA A 716 -4.14 -26.65 -9.03
N SER A 717 -3.65 -27.89 -8.92
CA SER A 717 -2.76 -28.33 -7.85
C SER A 717 -1.30 -28.29 -8.28
N THR A 718 -0.38 -28.16 -7.33
CA THR A 718 1.05 -28.43 -7.58
C THR A 718 1.35 -29.92 -7.78
N ARG A 719 0.41 -30.82 -7.42
CA ARG A 719 0.52 -32.27 -7.66
C ARG A 719 -0.01 -32.65 -9.05
N PRO A 720 0.61 -33.62 -9.74
CA PRO A 720 0.14 -34.10 -11.04
C PRO A 720 -1.21 -34.83 -10.95
N GLY A 721 -1.90 -34.90 -12.09
CA GLY A 721 -3.18 -35.59 -12.27
C GLY A 721 -4.30 -34.67 -12.74
N MET A 722 -5.22 -35.23 -13.51
CA MET A 722 -6.37 -34.51 -14.07
C MET A 722 -7.49 -34.41 -13.01
N PRO A 723 -7.85 -33.20 -12.55
CA PRO A 723 -9.02 -33.03 -11.69
C PRO A 723 -10.29 -33.36 -12.49
N LEU A 724 -11.11 -34.27 -11.98
CA LEU A 724 -12.37 -34.72 -12.60
C LEU A 724 -13.59 -34.03 -11.98
N GLU A 725 -13.52 -33.70 -10.70
CA GLU A 725 -14.52 -32.92 -10.00
C GLU A 725 -13.80 -32.07 -8.94
N VAL A 726 -14.11 -30.78 -8.87
CA VAL A 726 -13.56 -29.86 -7.88
C VAL A 726 -14.68 -29.04 -7.29
N THR A 727 -14.71 -28.96 -5.96
CA THR A 727 -15.49 -27.97 -5.23
C THR A 727 -14.52 -27.03 -4.55
N TYR A 728 -14.54 -25.77 -4.96
CA TYR A 728 -13.75 -24.71 -4.37
C TYR A 728 -14.69 -23.77 -3.63
N THR A 729 -14.42 -23.54 -2.36
CA THR A 729 -15.09 -22.52 -1.56
C THR A 729 -14.07 -21.47 -1.17
N TYR A 730 -14.37 -20.23 -1.55
CA TYR A 730 -13.65 -19.06 -1.04
C TYR A 730 -14.55 -18.41 -0.01
N LYS A 731 -14.12 -18.45 1.25
CA LYS A 731 -14.90 -17.98 2.40
C LYS A 731 -16.33 -18.58 2.36
N LYS A 732 -17.37 -17.79 2.69
CA LYS A 732 -18.79 -18.18 2.56
C LYS A 732 -19.48 -17.48 1.37
N GLU A 733 -18.79 -16.60 0.64
CA GLU A 733 -19.31 -15.87 -0.53
C GLU A 733 -19.45 -16.75 -1.77
N GLU A 734 -18.38 -17.47 -2.14
CA GLU A 734 -18.29 -18.11 -3.45
C GLU A 734 -18.10 -19.62 -3.31
N THR A 735 -18.98 -20.36 -3.98
CA THR A 735 -18.80 -21.78 -4.22
C THR A 735 -18.72 -22.02 -5.72
N MET A 736 -17.55 -22.48 -6.17
CA MET A 736 -17.33 -22.90 -7.54
C MET A 736 -17.23 -24.42 -7.59
N THR A 737 -17.96 -25.02 -8.54
CA THR A 737 -17.81 -26.43 -8.88
C THR A 737 -17.38 -26.58 -10.32
N MET A 738 -16.40 -27.44 -10.55
CA MET A 738 -16.04 -27.92 -11.88
C MET A 738 -16.29 -29.42 -11.95
N LYS A 739 -16.91 -29.87 -13.04
CA LYS A 739 -17.13 -31.29 -13.34
C LYS A 739 -16.69 -31.59 -14.76
N VAL A 740 -15.88 -32.61 -14.92
CA VAL A 740 -15.57 -33.18 -16.23
C VAL A 740 -16.76 -34.04 -16.65
N LEU A 741 -17.47 -33.62 -17.69
CA LEU A 741 -18.58 -34.36 -18.29
C LEU A 741 -18.06 -35.47 -19.20
N GLU A 742 -16.99 -35.18 -19.93
CA GLU A 742 -16.38 -36.10 -20.88
C GLU A 742 -14.86 -35.91 -20.92
N LEU A 743 -14.12 -37.02 -21.02
CA LEU A 743 -12.66 -37.02 -21.13
C LEU A 743 -12.21 -38.19 -21.99
N LYS A 744 -11.76 -37.89 -23.21
CA LYS A 744 -11.37 -38.87 -24.24
C LYS A 744 -9.91 -38.65 -24.65
N PRO A 745 -8.96 -39.40 -24.08
CA PRO A 745 -7.58 -39.43 -24.56
C PRO A 745 -7.52 -40.05 -25.95
N GLY A 746 -6.71 -39.51 -26.84
CA GLY A 746 -6.51 -40.06 -28.19
C GLY A 746 -6.37 -38.98 -29.27
N PRO A 747 -6.22 -39.40 -30.53
CA PRO A 747 -6.09 -38.47 -31.66
C PRO A 747 -7.28 -37.50 -31.76
N VAL A 748 -6.97 -36.25 -32.11
CA VAL A 748 -7.94 -35.16 -32.26
C VAL A 748 -8.01 -34.78 -33.74
N ASP A 749 -9.23 -34.58 -34.26
CA ASP A 749 -9.43 -34.09 -35.62
C ASP A 749 -8.84 -32.67 -35.76
N PRO A 750 -7.89 -32.42 -36.69
CA PRO A 750 -7.31 -31.09 -36.89
C PRO A 750 -8.34 -29.98 -37.14
N LYS A 751 -9.53 -30.31 -37.66
CA LYS A 751 -10.60 -29.33 -37.90
C LYS A 751 -11.12 -28.66 -36.63
N VAL A 752 -10.94 -29.27 -35.45
CA VAL A 752 -11.41 -28.65 -34.19
C VAL A 752 -10.64 -27.37 -33.83
N PHE A 753 -9.46 -27.15 -34.43
CA PHE A 753 -8.68 -25.92 -34.26
C PHE A 753 -9.13 -24.79 -35.20
N GLU A 754 -10.02 -25.08 -36.15
CA GLU A 754 -10.63 -24.11 -37.05
C GLU A 754 -11.97 -23.63 -36.46
N ILE A 755 -11.93 -22.52 -35.72
CA ILE A 755 -13.12 -21.99 -35.03
C ILE A 755 -14.05 -21.30 -36.04
N THR A 756 -15.29 -21.78 -36.10
CA THR A 756 -16.40 -21.24 -36.90
C THR A 756 -17.59 -20.89 -36.00
N LYS A 757 -18.64 -20.26 -36.55
CA LYS A 757 -19.87 -19.94 -35.78
C LYS A 757 -20.55 -21.21 -35.25
N GLU A 758 -20.40 -22.32 -35.97
CA GLU A 758 -20.93 -23.62 -35.58
C GLU A 758 -20.14 -24.27 -34.44
N SER A 759 -18.93 -23.78 -34.13
CA SER A 759 -18.11 -24.30 -33.04
C SER A 759 -18.71 -24.05 -31.65
N TRP A 760 -19.72 -23.19 -31.51
CA TRP A 760 -20.55 -23.01 -30.31
C TRP A 760 -21.90 -23.75 -30.38
N GLY A 761 -22.20 -24.38 -31.53
CA GLY A 761 -23.32 -25.29 -31.69
C GLY A 761 -23.10 -26.61 -30.94
N LYS A 762 -24.21 -27.23 -30.55
CA LYS A 762 -24.23 -28.52 -29.83
C LYS A 762 -23.59 -29.65 -30.63
#